data_AF-A0A3B8LE89-F1
#
_entry.id   AF-A0A3B8LE89-F1
#
_cell.length_a   1.000
_cell.length_b   1.000
_cell.length_c   1.000
_cell.angle_alpha   90.00
_cell.angle_beta   90.00
_cell.angle_gamma   90.00
#
_symmetry.space_group_name_H-M   'P 1'
#
loop_
_entity.id
_entity.type
_entity.pdbx_description
1 polymer ?
#
loop_
_entity_poly.entity_id
_entity_poly.type
_entity_poly.pdbx_seq_one_letter_code
_entity_poly.pdbx_strand_id
1 'polypeptide(L)'
;FAEFRAQHTVGVFAALSLGAALFFTLFLLPPLLERIGKAERLPFVSVKSFAHKLTRWRDSHATWIWGVVFVLTLGSLWGLSRVGFEGDVYALQALAADTKRAEARFRRVWGDPRGSMQVVVKGDSLQEALFANDLVYRHLQRLQAQKKLKWFSSIAPLWPSQDTRSRRMKRWRRFWSKARLKSLQEAFAKASKKYGFHPNTFAPVLSDIKASTVSMPSIRASSRLGKLFLSERVQREAGAFYILTLIRPYEGTSASQLSTLIRQEYPDASVLSSRQLVEHVMSWVQRDVRVIAWVALFVVCLVVFLGCLHLDLVFATIVPLLLAFLWTLGLMGWLGISFNLLNVVVSIFVLGLGVDFSLFFMKQSIHDLYTGEQEVENAMTSVLISAMTTIFGMGTLVFARHPLLYSVGVVALIGIVSVLCATMMLTPMLTRFVVKKGKIGGPMSFKRWVVSLVGLGWFFGWLLLSFFALPLLWLAHKLFPGVPKRLRGLMRMVSDLLIVYFPSGRRRWIELDTSPEKPAILVANHQSMADIPMALRLSYDLRMVVKRWVWDMPVMGPLVRLSEMILVPDSPEDGDPADVIQHAKEALDASSSIMIFPEGTRSLYGDIGRFHSGAFRLAVETGADILPVVFYNTRSCFRRGTVRVGEFSFIAQIGPRITADEQEVYSSHRKLRKHVQAVIKETYEDVSQEFVRWLPAVSRLEVLRQYAYIGPYVEQYAYWKLRIDPFPTFIEPYIPKACSILDLGCGYGFLAHYLHLRRRERTIFGVDYDAGKIEVAQASANDVEALSFARRDLRSWTSEETYDVVMLIDILHYWERELQDEILRRAIAAVRPGGLFILRDTDPDTGHDKVNGWTERFSTFFGFNQAQGEIRFRSAKEIEVFLEARGFVVRRLEDELSHMTGNVTLLCKKQ
;
A
#
# COMPACT_ATOMS: atom_id res chain seq x y z
N PHE A 1 11.62 -11.78 -19.34
CA PHE A 1 11.35 -10.34 -19.52
C PHE A 1 12.58 -9.58 -19.97
N ALA A 2 13.79 -9.88 -19.47
CA ALA A 2 15.02 -9.24 -19.95
C ALA A 2 15.57 -9.94 -21.20
N GLU A 3 15.93 -9.15 -22.22
CA GLU A 3 16.67 -9.61 -23.41
C GLU A 3 18.16 -9.75 -23.11
N PHE A 4 18.67 -9.05 -22.09
CA PHE A 4 20.07 -9.14 -21.68
C PHE A 4 20.36 -10.37 -20.81
N ARG A 5 20.99 -11.40 -21.40
CA ARG A 5 21.24 -12.71 -20.78
C ARG A 5 21.96 -12.67 -19.43
N ALA A 6 22.91 -11.75 -19.23
CA ALA A 6 23.66 -11.69 -17.98
C ALA A 6 22.78 -11.28 -16.79
N GLN A 7 21.83 -10.37 -16.99
CA GLN A 7 20.86 -9.99 -15.94
C GLN A 7 19.95 -11.18 -15.58
N HIS A 8 19.52 -11.94 -16.59
CA HIS A 8 18.75 -13.16 -16.37
C HIS A 8 19.52 -14.19 -15.55
N THR A 9 20.78 -14.47 -15.89
CA THR A 9 21.60 -15.43 -15.15
C THR A 9 21.84 -15.01 -13.70
N VAL A 10 22.13 -13.73 -13.45
CA VAL A 10 22.29 -13.20 -12.08
C VAL A 10 20.99 -13.33 -11.29
N GLY A 11 19.84 -13.04 -11.91
CA GLY A 11 18.53 -13.19 -11.27
C GLY A 11 18.20 -14.64 -10.91
N VAL A 12 18.45 -15.59 -11.81
CA VAL A 12 18.23 -17.02 -11.55
C VAL A 12 19.15 -17.53 -10.43
N PHE A 13 20.42 -17.15 -10.46
CA PHE A 13 21.37 -17.50 -9.40
C PHE A 13 20.89 -16.99 -8.04
N ALA A 14 20.52 -15.70 -7.95
CA ALA A 14 20.02 -15.10 -6.72
C ALA A 14 18.74 -15.79 -6.21
N ALA A 15 17.80 -16.12 -7.10
CA ALA A 15 16.56 -16.81 -6.74
C ALA A 15 16.82 -18.23 -6.19
N LEU A 16 17.71 -19.00 -6.84
CA LEU A 16 18.11 -20.32 -6.37
C LEU A 16 18.85 -20.26 -5.02
N SER A 17 19.75 -19.30 -4.84
CA SER A 17 20.45 -19.09 -3.58
C SER A 17 19.50 -18.72 -2.45
N LEU A 18 18.54 -17.83 -2.69
CA LEU A 18 17.54 -17.44 -1.70
C LEU A 18 16.61 -18.61 -1.36
N GLY A 19 16.17 -19.37 -2.36
CA GLY A 19 15.36 -20.57 -2.15
C GLY A 19 16.09 -21.64 -1.34
N ALA A 20 17.38 -21.87 -1.62
CA ALA A 20 18.21 -22.79 -0.84
C ALA A 20 18.42 -22.31 0.59
N ALA A 21 18.67 -21.01 0.81
CA ALA A 21 18.81 -20.42 2.15
C ALA A 21 17.50 -20.53 2.95
N LEU A 22 16.35 -20.28 2.31
CA LEU A 22 15.04 -20.43 2.93
C LEU A 22 14.77 -21.90 3.31
N PHE A 23 15.05 -22.84 2.40
CA PHE A 23 14.91 -24.27 2.67
C PHE A 23 15.79 -24.71 3.84
N PHE A 24 17.05 -24.29 3.86
CA PHE A 24 17.96 -24.58 4.96
C PHE A 24 17.43 -24.02 6.29
N THR A 25 16.98 -22.75 6.29
CA THR A 25 16.51 -22.07 7.51
C THR A 25 15.22 -22.68 8.07
N LEU A 26 14.30 -23.14 7.21
CA LEU A 26 13.01 -23.70 7.63
C LEU A 26 13.09 -25.18 8.00
N PHE A 27 13.88 -25.98 7.28
CA PHE A 27 13.83 -27.44 7.41
C PHE A 27 15.09 -28.05 8.03
N LEU A 28 16.27 -27.47 7.79
CA LEU A 28 17.55 -28.04 8.25
C LEU A 28 18.05 -27.39 9.54
N LEU A 29 17.83 -26.08 9.72
CA LEU A 29 18.33 -25.34 10.86
C LEU A 29 17.62 -25.71 12.18
N PRO A 30 16.28 -25.85 12.27
CA PRO A 30 15.62 -26.22 13.53
C PRO A 30 16.11 -27.54 14.14
N PRO A 31 16.16 -28.67 13.40
CA PRO A 31 16.66 -29.93 13.96
C PRO A 31 18.16 -29.88 14.28
N LEU A 32 18.93 -29.04 13.58
CA LEU A 32 20.34 -28.81 13.90
C LEU A 32 20.49 -28.07 15.25
N LEU A 33 19.69 -27.02 15.47
CA LEU A 33 19.69 -26.26 16.73
C LEU A 33 19.25 -27.10 17.92
N GLU A 34 18.26 -27.98 17.74
CA GLU A 34 17.85 -28.93 18.79
C GLU A 34 19.00 -29.86 19.21
N ARG A 35 19.84 -30.29 18.27
CA ARG A 35 21.00 -31.15 18.54
C ARG A 35 22.18 -30.42 19.19
N ILE A 36 22.40 -29.16 18.85
CA ILE A 36 23.52 -28.35 19.38
C ILE A 36 23.26 -27.94 20.84
N GLY A 37 22.01 -27.98 21.30
CA GLY A 37 21.62 -27.55 22.64
C GLY A 37 21.58 -26.02 22.79
N LYS A 38 21.00 -25.53 23.89
CA LYS A 38 20.94 -24.08 24.16
C LYS A 38 22.34 -23.56 24.52
N ALA A 39 22.95 -22.80 23.63
CA ALA A 39 24.15 -22.03 23.94
C ALA A 39 23.88 -21.02 25.08
N GLU A 40 24.87 -20.79 25.94
CA GLU A 40 24.80 -19.71 26.93
C GLU A 40 24.55 -18.38 26.23
N ARG A 41 23.56 -17.62 26.72
CA ARG A 41 23.26 -16.27 26.20
C ARG A 41 24.42 -15.35 26.54
N LEU A 42 25.39 -15.22 25.63
CA LEU A 42 26.41 -14.17 25.73
C LEU A 42 25.71 -12.80 25.71
N PRO A 43 26.04 -11.89 26.65
CA PRO A 43 25.38 -10.61 26.77
C PRO A 43 25.81 -9.66 25.64
N PHE A 44 25.13 -9.74 24.49
CA PHE A 44 25.21 -8.72 23.41
C PHE A 44 24.44 -7.44 23.82
N VAL A 45 24.80 -6.86 24.98
CA VAL A 45 24.07 -5.76 25.64
C VAL A 45 24.21 -4.43 24.87
N SER A 46 25.25 -4.26 24.03
CA SER A 46 25.53 -2.97 23.38
C SER A 46 24.54 -2.59 22.26
N VAL A 47 24.16 -3.55 21.39
CA VAL A 47 23.24 -3.27 20.26
C VAL A 47 21.83 -3.03 20.76
N LYS A 48 21.38 -3.83 21.74
CA LYS A 48 20.10 -3.66 22.41
C LYS A 48 20.03 -2.27 23.05
N SER A 49 20.99 -1.93 23.93
CA SER A 49 21.06 -0.59 24.56
C SER A 49 21.03 0.58 23.56
N PHE A 50 21.69 0.46 22.40
CA PHE A 50 21.62 1.46 21.34
C PHE A 50 20.21 1.55 20.72
N ALA A 51 19.60 0.40 20.40
CA ALA A 51 18.24 0.33 19.88
C ALA A 51 17.22 0.96 20.83
N HIS A 52 17.37 0.79 22.15
CA HIS A 52 16.52 1.43 23.15
C HIS A 52 16.59 2.95 23.07
N LYS A 53 17.82 3.48 23.14
CA LYS A 53 18.09 4.92 23.13
C LYS A 53 17.53 5.57 21.88
N LEU A 54 17.75 4.93 20.73
CA LEU A 54 17.31 5.45 19.44
C LEU A 54 15.78 5.40 19.29
N THR A 55 15.12 4.34 19.77
CA THR A 55 13.65 4.23 19.78
C THR A 55 13.02 5.34 20.63
N ARG A 56 13.53 5.58 21.85
CA ARG A 56 13.06 6.68 22.71
C ARG A 56 13.31 8.06 22.11
N TRP A 57 14.48 8.26 21.50
CA TRP A 57 14.81 9.50 20.82
C TRP A 57 13.86 9.77 19.65
N ARG A 58 13.60 8.76 18.81
CA ARG A 58 12.65 8.85 17.69
C ARG A 58 11.26 9.26 18.16
N ASP A 59 10.75 8.58 19.18
CA ASP A 59 9.38 8.80 19.66
C ASP A 59 9.19 10.19 20.29
N SER A 60 10.23 10.73 20.95
CA SER A 60 10.21 12.09 21.51
C SER A 60 10.40 13.21 20.47
N HIS A 61 10.98 12.92 19.31
CA HIS A 61 11.30 13.92 18.27
C HIS A 61 10.53 13.73 16.97
N ALA A 62 9.40 13.01 17.00
CA ALA A 62 8.59 12.67 15.84
C ALA A 62 8.27 13.86 14.91
N THR A 63 7.95 15.04 15.45
CA THR A 63 7.66 16.25 14.67
C THR A 63 8.88 16.77 13.91
N TRP A 64 10.05 16.77 14.55
CA TRP A 64 11.33 17.16 13.94
C TRP A 64 11.75 16.18 12.83
N ILE A 65 11.53 14.88 13.04
CA ILE A 65 11.85 13.85 12.04
C ILE A 65 11.08 14.10 10.74
N TRP A 66 9.79 14.46 10.81
CA TRP A 66 9.02 14.83 9.62
C TRP A 66 9.61 16.03 8.87
N GLY A 67 10.11 17.04 9.60
CA GLY A 67 10.83 18.17 9.02
C GLY A 67 12.12 17.75 8.30
N VAL A 68 12.92 16.89 8.92
CA VAL A 68 14.15 16.35 8.32
C VAL A 68 13.83 15.53 7.07
N VAL A 69 12.82 14.66 7.12
CA VAL A 69 12.36 13.88 5.97
C VAL A 69 11.94 14.78 4.81
N PHE A 70 11.21 15.86 5.09
CA PHE A 70 10.78 16.81 4.07
C PHE A 70 11.99 17.48 3.40
N VAL A 71 12.96 17.97 4.18
CA VAL A 71 14.18 18.60 3.67
C VAL A 71 15.03 17.60 2.88
N LEU A 72 15.26 16.40 3.40
CA LEU A 72 16.01 15.34 2.71
C LEU A 72 15.35 14.96 1.39
N THR A 73 14.02 14.86 1.38
CA THR A 73 13.24 14.52 0.18
C THR A 73 13.35 15.63 -0.87
N LEU A 74 13.22 16.90 -0.49
CA LEU A 74 13.43 18.03 -1.41
C LEU A 74 14.86 18.08 -1.95
N GLY A 75 15.86 17.90 -1.08
CA GLY A 75 17.26 17.84 -1.49
C GLY A 75 17.56 16.65 -2.43
N SER A 76 16.86 15.53 -2.23
CA SER A 76 16.99 14.34 -3.08
C SER A 76 16.30 14.51 -4.43
N LEU A 77 15.15 15.19 -4.49
CA LEU A 77 14.50 15.56 -5.75
C LEU A 77 15.39 16.48 -6.60
N TRP A 78 16.11 17.39 -5.96
CA TRP A 78 17.09 18.23 -6.66
C TRP A 78 18.34 17.44 -7.09
N GLY A 79 18.81 16.51 -6.26
CA GLY A 79 19.90 15.59 -6.64
C GLY A 79 19.51 14.70 -7.83
N LEU A 80 18.27 14.21 -7.85
CA LEU A 80 17.75 13.34 -8.90
C LEU A 80 17.85 13.96 -10.29
N SER A 81 17.66 15.28 -10.42
CA SER A 81 17.78 15.97 -11.72
C SER A 81 19.22 15.99 -12.26
N ARG A 82 20.21 15.63 -11.44
CA ARG A 82 21.63 15.56 -11.82
C ARG A 82 22.08 14.13 -12.16
N VAL A 83 21.24 13.13 -11.93
CA VAL A 83 21.59 11.73 -12.19
C VAL A 83 21.62 11.48 -13.69
N GLY A 84 22.80 11.19 -14.22
CA GLY A 84 23.02 10.79 -15.61
C GLY A 84 23.06 9.27 -15.79
N PHE A 85 23.08 8.83 -17.03
CA PHE A 85 23.26 7.43 -17.41
C PHE A 85 24.55 7.28 -18.24
N GLU A 86 25.48 6.45 -17.79
CA GLU A 86 26.73 6.14 -18.47
C GLU A 86 26.48 5.17 -19.62
N GLY A 87 26.30 5.77 -20.81
CA GLY A 87 26.04 5.08 -22.07
C GLY A 87 27.28 4.44 -22.70
N ASP A 88 28.49 4.87 -22.32
CA ASP A 88 29.73 4.42 -22.95
C ASP A 88 30.21 3.11 -22.32
N VAL A 89 29.97 1.99 -23.00
CA VAL A 89 30.45 0.66 -22.58
C VAL A 89 31.98 0.63 -22.40
N TYR A 90 32.72 1.50 -23.12
CA TYR A 90 34.17 1.58 -22.99
C TYR A 90 34.62 2.33 -21.73
N ALA A 91 33.83 3.30 -21.24
CA ALA A 91 34.10 3.95 -19.96
C ALA A 91 34.01 2.97 -18.78
N LEU A 92 33.28 1.87 -18.97
CA LEU A 92 33.09 0.80 -17.98
C LEU A 92 34.27 -0.20 -17.94
N GLN A 93 35.22 -0.12 -18.87
CA GLN A 93 36.41 -1.00 -18.90
C GLN A 93 37.47 -0.55 -17.89
N ALA A 94 37.98 -1.49 -17.11
CA ALA A 94 39.12 -1.27 -16.23
C ALA A 94 40.45 -1.23 -17.01
N LEU A 95 40.69 -0.14 -17.75
CA LEU A 95 41.95 0.08 -18.46
C LEU A 95 43.01 0.65 -17.51
N ALA A 96 44.22 0.07 -17.55
CA ALA A 96 45.37 0.62 -16.85
C ALA A 96 45.66 2.06 -17.31
N ALA A 97 46.23 2.88 -16.42
CA ALA A 97 46.53 4.28 -16.71
C ALA A 97 47.44 4.46 -17.94
N ASP A 98 48.38 3.53 -18.13
CA ASP A 98 49.28 3.53 -19.29
C ASP A 98 48.54 3.25 -20.59
N THR A 99 47.62 2.28 -20.58
CA THR A 99 46.77 1.96 -21.73
C THR A 99 45.86 3.13 -22.10
N LYS A 100 45.25 3.81 -21.11
CA LYS A 100 44.45 5.03 -21.37
C LYS A 100 45.29 6.14 -22.00
N ARG A 101 46.53 6.34 -21.53
CA ARG A 101 47.46 7.33 -22.11
C ARG A 101 47.89 6.95 -23.53
N ALA A 102 48.20 5.68 -23.76
CA ALA A 102 48.55 5.17 -25.09
C ALA A 102 47.39 5.32 -26.07
N GLU A 103 46.17 5.00 -25.66
CA GLU A 103 44.98 5.15 -26.48
C GLU A 103 44.65 6.62 -26.77
N ALA A 104 44.74 7.52 -25.78
CA ALA A 104 44.58 8.95 -25.98
C ALA A 104 45.62 9.51 -26.98
N ARG A 105 46.87 9.04 -26.89
CA ARG A 105 47.93 9.38 -27.86
C ARG A 105 47.59 8.85 -29.25
N PHE A 106 47.15 7.59 -29.37
CA PHE A 106 46.74 7.00 -30.64
C PHE A 106 45.61 7.81 -31.29
N ARG A 107 44.57 8.15 -30.52
CA ARG A 107 43.43 8.96 -31.01
C ARG A 107 43.84 10.37 -31.44
N ARG A 108 44.85 10.97 -30.81
CA ARG A 108 45.37 12.28 -31.20
C ARG A 108 46.13 12.22 -32.53
N VAL A 109 46.93 11.18 -32.75
CA VAL A 109 47.79 11.05 -33.94
C VAL A 109 47.03 10.49 -35.14
N TRP A 110 46.26 9.41 -34.94
CA TRP A 110 45.59 8.67 -36.01
C TRP A 110 44.08 8.96 -36.10
N GLY A 111 43.55 9.75 -35.16
CA GLY A 111 42.11 9.98 -35.00
C GLY A 111 41.41 8.82 -34.29
N ASP A 112 40.20 9.06 -33.79
CA ASP A 112 39.41 8.00 -33.14
C ASP A 112 38.91 6.95 -34.15
N PRO A 113 39.37 5.68 -34.09
CA PRO A 113 38.90 4.63 -34.98
C PRO A 113 37.42 4.26 -34.72
N ARG A 114 36.90 4.53 -33.52
CA ARG A 114 35.51 4.20 -33.09
C ARG A 114 34.44 4.98 -33.85
N GLY A 115 34.80 6.12 -34.43
CA GLY A 115 33.90 6.92 -35.28
C GLY A 115 33.81 6.43 -36.73
N SER A 116 34.56 5.38 -37.10
CA SER A 116 34.53 4.82 -38.44
C SER A 116 33.34 3.87 -38.59
N MET A 117 32.75 3.85 -39.78
CA MET A 117 31.65 2.97 -40.14
C MET A 117 32.08 2.11 -41.33
N GLN A 118 31.45 0.97 -41.52
CA GLN A 118 31.72 0.06 -42.63
C GLN A 118 30.51 0.00 -43.54
N VAL A 119 30.73 0.21 -44.83
CA VAL A 119 29.73 -0.07 -45.86
C VAL A 119 29.99 -1.46 -46.40
N VAL A 120 28.98 -2.32 -46.31
CA VAL A 120 28.99 -3.68 -46.80
C VAL A 120 28.12 -3.75 -48.05
N VAL A 121 28.69 -4.25 -49.14
CA VAL A 121 27.94 -4.63 -50.34
C VAL A 121 28.04 -6.13 -50.54
N LYS A 122 26.92 -6.75 -50.93
CA LYS A 122 26.81 -8.18 -51.23
C LYS A 122 26.70 -8.37 -52.75
N GLY A 123 27.28 -9.45 -53.27
CA GLY A 123 26.97 -9.98 -54.59
C GLY A 123 27.09 -11.51 -54.60
N ASP A 124 26.29 -12.19 -55.41
CA ASP A 124 26.31 -13.65 -55.49
C ASP A 124 27.55 -14.14 -56.27
N SER A 125 28.17 -13.26 -57.06
CA SER A 125 29.50 -13.44 -57.62
C SER A 125 30.47 -12.34 -57.22
N LEU A 126 31.78 -12.64 -57.27
CA LEU A 126 32.81 -11.64 -57.01
C LEU A 126 32.68 -10.42 -57.94
N GLN A 127 32.33 -10.62 -59.21
CA GLN A 127 32.17 -9.50 -60.15
C GLN A 127 30.97 -8.63 -59.83
N GLU A 128 29.87 -9.24 -59.40
CA GLU A 128 28.69 -8.50 -58.96
C GLU A 128 28.98 -7.67 -57.70
N ALA A 129 29.66 -8.26 -56.71
CA ALA A 129 30.08 -7.52 -55.52
C ALA A 129 31.03 -6.36 -55.88
N LEU A 130 32.01 -6.59 -56.79
CA LEU A 130 32.92 -5.53 -57.27
C LEU A 130 32.18 -4.44 -58.02
N PHE A 131 31.14 -4.78 -58.79
CA PHE A 131 30.30 -3.82 -59.51
C PHE A 131 29.47 -2.97 -58.54
N ALA A 132 28.85 -3.58 -57.54
CA ALA A 132 28.16 -2.88 -56.46
C ALA A 132 29.12 -1.95 -55.70
N ASN A 133 30.34 -2.41 -55.39
CA ASN A 133 31.36 -1.59 -54.75
C ASN A 133 31.81 -0.41 -55.63
N ASP A 134 31.88 -0.56 -56.95
CA ASP A 134 32.19 0.54 -57.88
C ASP A 134 31.09 1.62 -57.93
N LEU A 135 29.82 1.22 -57.79
CA LEU A 135 28.68 2.15 -57.69
C LEU A 135 28.76 2.93 -56.37
N VAL A 136 28.88 2.22 -55.25
CA VAL A 136 29.01 2.81 -53.92
C VAL A 136 30.22 3.73 -53.85
N TYR A 137 31.39 3.33 -54.38
CA TYR A 137 32.59 4.16 -54.43
C TYR A 137 32.35 5.53 -55.08
N ARG A 138 31.68 5.56 -56.24
CA ARG A 138 31.36 6.81 -56.94
C ARG A 138 30.43 7.68 -56.11
N HIS A 139 29.45 7.07 -55.45
CA HIS A 139 28.53 7.79 -54.57
C HIS A 139 29.26 8.37 -53.35
N LEU A 140 30.15 7.60 -52.71
CA LEU A 140 30.98 8.05 -51.59
C LEU A 140 31.89 9.22 -51.98
N GLN A 141 32.44 9.24 -53.20
CA GLN A 141 33.19 10.39 -53.72
C GLN A 141 32.32 11.66 -53.78
N ARG A 142 31.06 11.55 -54.23
CA ARG A 142 30.12 12.69 -54.23
C ARG A 142 29.81 13.15 -52.80
N LEU A 143 29.57 12.22 -51.88
CA LEU A 143 29.32 12.54 -50.47
C LEU A 143 30.52 13.20 -49.79
N GLN A 144 31.75 12.79 -50.13
CA GLN A 144 32.96 13.45 -49.66
C GLN A 144 33.07 14.89 -50.20
N ALA A 145 32.76 15.11 -51.48
CA ALA A 145 32.73 16.45 -52.08
C ALA A 145 31.67 17.37 -51.44
N GLN A 146 30.53 16.80 -51.01
CA GLN A 146 29.47 17.50 -50.28
C GLN A 146 29.78 17.72 -48.78
N LYS A 147 30.99 17.39 -48.31
CA LYS A 147 31.38 17.47 -46.89
C LYS A 147 30.50 16.62 -45.96
N LYS A 148 29.92 15.52 -46.44
CA LYS A 148 29.22 14.52 -45.61
C LYS A 148 30.15 13.42 -45.09
N LEU A 149 31.26 13.18 -45.78
CA LEU A 149 32.32 12.23 -45.36
C LEU A 149 33.67 12.94 -45.23
N LYS A 150 34.36 12.73 -44.11
CA LYS A 150 35.72 13.25 -43.87
C LYS A 150 36.75 12.48 -44.72
N TRP A 151 36.66 11.16 -44.71
CA TRP A 151 37.44 10.28 -45.57
C TRP A 151 36.75 8.92 -45.73
N PHE A 152 37.15 8.17 -46.75
CA PHE A 152 36.77 6.77 -46.90
C PHE A 152 37.89 5.98 -47.58
N SER A 153 37.88 4.66 -47.43
CA SER A 153 38.83 3.75 -48.03
C SER A 153 38.10 2.57 -48.64
N SER A 154 38.15 2.47 -49.97
CA SER A 154 37.52 1.40 -50.76
C SER A 154 38.57 0.70 -51.62
N ILE A 155 38.30 -0.54 -52.00
CA ILE A 155 39.13 -1.31 -52.93
C ILE A 155 38.85 -0.97 -54.41
N ALA A 156 37.78 -0.22 -54.74
CA ALA A 156 37.40 0.10 -56.13
C ALA A 156 38.52 0.77 -56.98
N PRO A 157 39.41 1.62 -56.44
CA PRO A 157 40.54 2.15 -57.20
C PRO A 157 41.56 1.08 -57.60
N LEU A 158 41.77 0.08 -56.73
CA LEU A 158 42.79 -0.96 -56.89
C LEU A 158 42.25 -2.19 -57.63
N TRP A 159 41.02 -2.58 -57.34
CA TRP A 159 40.33 -3.75 -57.91
C TRP A 159 38.91 -3.40 -58.37
N PRO A 160 38.76 -2.63 -59.46
CA PRO A 160 37.45 -2.33 -60.03
C PRO A 160 36.82 -3.54 -60.72
N SER A 161 35.50 -3.51 -60.90
CA SER A 161 34.75 -4.52 -61.68
C SER A 161 35.24 -4.63 -63.11
N GLN A 162 34.94 -5.75 -63.77
CA GLN A 162 35.29 -5.98 -65.16
C GLN A 162 34.70 -4.93 -66.12
N ASP A 163 33.47 -4.46 -65.86
CA ASP A 163 32.85 -3.40 -66.65
C ASP A 163 33.58 -2.07 -66.49
N THR A 164 33.86 -1.63 -65.25
CA THR A 164 34.62 -0.41 -64.99
C THR A 164 36.02 -0.47 -65.62
N ARG A 165 36.70 -1.63 -65.55
CA ARG A 165 38.00 -1.84 -66.22
C ARG A 165 37.90 -1.65 -67.72
N SER A 166 36.91 -2.27 -68.35
CA SER A 166 36.69 -2.17 -69.79
C SER A 166 36.41 -0.73 -70.22
N ARG A 167 35.60 0.02 -69.47
CA ARG A 167 35.34 1.45 -69.72
C ARG A 167 36.60 2.31 -69.55
N ARG A 168 37.37 2.11 -68.46
CA ARG A 168 38.62 2.84 -68.21
C ARG A 168 39.66 2.55 -69.29
N MET A 169 39.76 1.30 -69.74
CA MET A 169 40.66 0.88 -70.81
C MET A 169 40.27 1.52 -72.16
N LYS A 170 38.98 1.53 -72.51
CA LYS A 170 38.48 2.26 -73.69
C LYS A 170 38.85 3.75 -73.64
N ARG A 171 38.69 4.39 -72.47
CA ARG A 171 39.06 5.80 -72.28
C ARG A 171 40.56 6.04 -72.39
N TRP A 172 41.38 5.16 -71.81
CA TRP A 172 42.84 5.20 -71.92
C TRP A 172 43.31 5.09 -73.37
N ARG A 173 42.79 4.11 -74.11
CA ARG A 173 43.07 3.93 -75.53
C ARG A 173 42.64 5.13 -76.38
N ARG A 174 41.49 5.74 -76.07
CA ARG A 174 41.02 6.96 -76.75
C ARG A 174 41.93 8.16 -76.45
N PHE A 175 42.46 8.25 -75.23
CA PHE A 175 43.32 9.36 -74.81
C PHE A 175 44.69 9.33 -75.50
N TRP A 176 45.29 8.14 -75.67
CA TRP A 176 46.59 7.95 -76.30
C TRP A 176 46.51 7.77 -77.82
N SER A 177 46.23 8.87 -78.52
CA SER A 177 46.35 8.90 -79.98
C SER A 177 47.80 8.75 -80.44
N LYS A 178 48.03 8.25 -81.66
CA LYS A 178 49.38 8.18 -82.27
C LYS A 178 50.11 9.53 -82.19
N ALA A 179 49.39 10.64 -82.40
CA ALA A 179 49.92 11.99 -82.31
C ALA A 179 50.35 12.37 -80.89
N ARG A 180 49.54 12.07 -79.87
CA ARG A 180 49.88 12.33 -78.47
C ARG A 180 51.04 11.50 -77.98
N LEU A 181 51.12 10.23 -78.39
CA LEU A 181 52.24 9.36 -78.05
C LEU A 181 53.55 9.89 -78.65
N LYS A 182 53.52 10.36 -79.90
CA LYS A 182 54.67 10.98 -80.56
C LYS A 182 55.09 12.28 -79.87
N SER A 183 54.15 13.16 -79.57
CA SER A 183 54.41 14.41 -78.82
C SER A 183 54.99 14.14 -77.43
N LEU A 184 54.50 13.11 -76.73
CA LEU A 184 55.06 12.67 -75.46
C LEU A 184 56.50 12.18 -75.62
N GLN A 185 56.75 11.32 -76.62
CA GLN A 185 58.08 10.80 -76.90
C GLN A 185 59.08 11.92 -77.22
N GLU A 186 58.68 12.92 -78.00
CA GLU A 186 59.49 14.11 -78.30
C GLU A 186 59.74 14.97 -77.06
N ALA A 187 58.72 15.15 -76.21
CA ALA A 187 58.86 15.88 -74.94
C ALA A 187 59.82 15.17 -73.98
N PHE A 188 59.73 13.84 -73.87
CA PHE A 188 60.66 13.01 -73.10
C PHE A 188 62.07 13.11 -73.67
N ALA A 189 62.27 12.99 -74.99
CA ALA A 189 63.59 13.12 -75.60
C ALA A 189 64.23 14.50 -75.33
N LYS A 190 63.43 15.58 -75.43
CA LYS A 190 63.87 16.94 -75.13
C LYS A 190 64.21 17.12 -73.64
N ALA A 191 63.39 16.59 -72.74
CA ALA A 191 63.62 16.65 -71.30
C ALA A 191 64.82 15.79 -70.88
N SER A 192 64.95 14.57 -71.41
CA SER A 192 66.09 13.68 -71.17
C SER A 192 67.40 14.37 -71.55
N LYS A 193 67.46 15.02 -72.72
CA LYS A 193 68.64 15.81 -73.14
C LYS A 193 68.93 16.97 -72.18
N LYS A 194 67.89 17.67 -71.70
CA LYS A 194 68.04 18.79 -70.74
C LYS A 194 68.60 18.34 -69.38
N TYR A 195 68.22 17.16 -68.90
CA TYR A 195 68.59 16.65 -67.57
C TYR A 195 69.71 15.58 -67.62
N GLY A 196 70.36 15.37 -68.76
CA GLY A 196 71.50 14.45 -68.90
C GLY A 196 71.14 12.96 -68.98
N PHE A 197 69.86 12.61 -69.18
CA PHE A 197 69.44 11.22 -69.40
C PHE A 197 69.59 10.82 -70.88
N HIS A 198 69.86 9.53 -71.12
CA HIS A 198 69.87 8.99 -72.47
C HIS A 198 68.46 9.10 -73.10
N PRO A 199 68.31 9.45 -74.39
CA PRO A 199 67.00 9.65 -75.03
C PRO A 199 66.06 8.44 -74.92
N ASN A 200 66.62 7.23 -74.83
CA ASN A 200 65.85 5.98 -74.72
C ASN A 200 65.65 5.47 -73.28
N THR A 201 66.10 6.17 -72.23
CA THR A 201 65.96 5.72 -70.84
C THR A 201 64.50 5.39 -70.47
N PHE A 202 63.54 6.11 -71.03
CA PHE A 202 62.11 5.94 -70.75
C PHE A 202 61.34 5.16 -71.83
N ALA A 203 62.05 4.50 -72.76
CA ALA A 203 61.42 3.66 -73.79
C ALA A 203 60.51 2.56 -73.22
N PRO A 204 60.84 1.88 -72.09
CA PRO A 204 59.95 0.89 -71.47
C PRO A 204 58.58 1.46 -71.08
N VAL A 205 58.53 2.67 -70.54
CA VAL A 205 57.27 3.34 -70.16
C VAL A 205 56.43 3.67 -71.40
N LEU A 206 57.07 4.11 -72.48
CA LEU A 206 56.40 4.38 -73.75
C LEU A 206 55.87 3.09 -74.39
N SER A 207 56.58 1.96 -74.25
CA SER A 207 56.07 0.66 -74.68
C SER A 207 54.89 0.17 -73.82
N ASP A 208 54.91 0.41 -72.50
CA ASP A 208 53.81 0.04 -71.60
C ASP A 208 52.53 0.82 -71.90
N ILE A 209 52.65 2.11 -72.24
CA ILE A 209 51.51 2.94 -72.67
C ILE A 209 50.94 2.41 -74.00
N LYS A 210 51.80 1.90 -74.89
CA LYS A 210 51.45 1.37 -76.22
C LYS A 210 50.86 -0.04 -76.15
N ALA A 211 51.22 -0.83 -75.13
CA ALA A 211 50.72 -2.19 -74.94
C ALA A 211 49.20 -2.19 -74.77
N SER A 212 48.49 -2.82 -75.70
CA SER A 212 47.02 -2.87 -75.76
C SER A 212 46.41 -3.81 -74.73
N THR A 213 47.19 -4.71 -74.14
CA THR A 213 46.74 -5.69 -73.15
C THR A 213 47.60 -5.58 -71.90
N VAL A 214 47.15 -4.77 -70.94
CA VAL A 214 47.63 -4.91 -69.56
C VAL A 214 46.96 -6.17 -69.00
N SER A 215 47.67 -7.30 -69.03
CA SER A 215 47.32 -8.42 -68.17
C SER A 215 47.37 -7.89 -66.74
N MET A 216 46.28 -8.00 -65.99
CA MET A 216 46.35 -7.70 -64.56
C MET A 216 47.51 -8.55 -64.02
N PRO A 217 48.49 -7.98 -63.29
CA PRO A 217 49.22 -8.81 -62.35
C PRO A 217 48.12 -9.48 -61.56
N SER A 218 48.08 -10.80 -61.55
CA SER A 218 47.10 -11.49 -60.77
C SER A 218 47.37 -11.02 -59.35
N ILE A 219 46.61 -10.03 -58.85
CA ILE A 219 46.53 -9.73 -57.44
C ILE A 219 45.75 -10.92 -56.91
N ARG A 220 46.38 -12.09 -56.97
CA ARG A 220 45.91 -13.29 -56.34
C ARG A 220 45.83 -12.88 -54.89
N ALA A 221 44.75 -13.29 -54.25
CA ALA A 221 44.69 -13.38 -52.80
C ALA A 221 45.92 -14.09 -52.19
N SER A 222 46.80 -14.72 -52.99
CA SER A 222 48.08 -15.30 -52.58
C SER A 222 49.29 -14.35 -52.52
N SER A 223 49.26 -13.16 -53.14
CA SER A 223 50.36 -12.17 -53.01
C SER A 223 50.38 -11.56 -51.60
N ARG A 224 51.57 -11.25 -51.05
CA ARG A 224 51.70 -10.69 -49.68
C ARG A 224 50.84 -9.44 -49.49
N LEU A 225 50.83 -8.54 -50.46
CA LEU A 225 50.00 -7.32 -50.48
C LEU A 225 48.51 -7.63 -50.62
N GLY A 226 48.13 -8.62 -51.44
CA GLY A 226 46.75 -9.08 -51.52
C GLY A 226 46.23 -9.70 -50.22
N LYS A 227 47.06 -10.47 -49.52
CA LYS A 227 46.76 -11.03 -48.19
C LYS A 227 46.68 -9.99 -47.07
N LEU A 228 47.30 -8.83 -47.24
CA LEU A 228 47.30 -7.75 -46.24
C LEU A 228 46.14 -6.77 -46.45
N PHE A 229 45.74 -6.50 -47.70
CA PHE A 229 44.77 -5.44 -48.01
C PHE A 229 43.43 -5.91 -48.57
N LEU A 230 43.37 -7.09 -49.20
CA LEU A 230 42.19 -7.55 -49.95
C LEU A 230 41.45 -8.69 -49.24
N SER A 231 42.15 -9.56 -48.54
CA SER A 231 41.57 -10.65 -47.74
C SER A 231 40.65 -10.15 -46.63
N GLU A 232 41.00 -9.05 -45.95
CA GLU A 232 40.16 -8.48 -44.89
C GLU A 232 38.95 -7.72 -45.44
N ARG A 233 39.03 -7.24 -46.69
CA ARG A 233 37.99 -6.39 -47.31
C ARG A 233 37.07 -7.11 -48.25
N VAL A 234 37.44 -8.30 -48.73
CA VAL A 234 36.63 -9.15 -49.59
C VAL A 234 36.45 -10.49 -48.88
N GLN A 235 35.25 -10.72 -48.36
CA GLN A 235 34.89 -11.94 -47.65
C GLN A 235 33.99 -12.82 -48.53
N ARG A 236 34.08 -14.14 -48.36
CA ARG A 236 33.17 -15.10 -48.98
C ARG A 236 32.48 -15.89 -47.89
N GLU A 237 31.16 -15.81 -47.83
CA GLU A 237 30.36 -16.46 -46.79
C GLU A 237 29.02 -16.94 -47.37
N ALA A 238 28.62 -18.16 -47.03
CA ALA A 238 27.39 -18.79 -47.51
C ALA A 238 27.17 -18.72 -49.05
N GLY A 239 28.25 -18.80 -49.84
CA GLY A 239 28.20 -18.76 -51.31
C GLY A 239 28.24 -17.35 -51.92
N ALA A 240 28.00 -16.29 -51.16
CA ALA A 240 28.05 -14.90 -51.61
C ALA A 240 29.40 -14.22 -51.30
N PHE A 241 29.69 -13.13 -52.00
CA PHE A 241 30.84 -12.26 -51.79
C PHE A 241 30.43 -10.94 -51.15
N TYR A 242 31.18 -10.53 -50.13
CA TYR A 242 30.97 -9.28 -49.40
C TYR A 242 32.19 -8.37 -49.56
N ILE A 243 31.96 -7.10 -49.87
CA ILE A 243 33.04 -6.09 -49.94
C ILE A 243 32.81 -5.02 -48.88
N LEU A 244 33.85 -4.77 -48.10
CA LEU A 244 33.89 -3.85 -46.98
C LEU A 244 34.61 -2.55 -47.36
N THR A 245 33.90 -1.43 -47.27
CA THR A 245 34.45 -0.08 -47.47
C THR A 245 34.38 0.69 -46.16
N LEU A 246 35.52 1.14 -45.64
CA LEU A 246 35.60 1.90 -44.40
C LEU A 246 35.31 3.39 -44.69
N ILE A 247 34.40 4.00 -43.95
CA ILE A 247 34.00 5.41 -44.11
C ILE A 247 34.12 6.14 -42.77
N ARG A 248 34.40 7.45 -42.82
CA ARG A 248 34.34 8.33 -41.65
C ARG A 248 33.46 9.53 -41.95
N PRO A 249 32.37 9.75 -41.19
CA PRO A 249 31.50 10.92 -41.37
C PRO A 249 32.19 12.22 -40.92
N TYR A 250 31.64 13.35 -41.35
CA TYR A 250 31.87 14.64 -40.68
C TYR A 250 31.07 14.72 -39.36
N GLU A 251 31.50 15.59 -38.44
CA GLU A 251 30.75 15.85 -37.21
C GLU A 251 29.34 16.35 -37.54
N GLY A 252 28.32 15.78 -36.87
CA GLY A 252 26.90 16.09 -37.12
C GLY A 252 26.20 15.21 -38.17
N THR A 253 26.92 14.37 -38.92
CA THR A 253 26.30 13.41 -39.85
C THR A 253 26.05 12.07 -39.16
N SER A 254 24.79 11.63 -39.07
CA SER A 254 24.45 10.37 -38.40
C SER A 254 24.68 9.16 -39.31
N ALA A 255 24.90 7.99 -38.70
CA ALA A 255 25.03 6.72 -39.40
C ALA A 255 23.74 6.33 -40.16
N SER A 256 22.57 6.68 -39.61
CA SER A 256 21.27 6.46 -40.27
C SER A 256 21.09 7.34 -41.51
N GLN A 257 21.51 8.60 -41.46
CA GLN A 257 21.48 9.49 -42.63
C GLN A 257 22.37 8.95 -43.75
N LEU A 258 23.59 8.48 -43.41
CA LEU A 258 24.48 7.88 -44.40
C LEU A 258 23.94 6.55 -44.95
N SER A 259 23.31 5.72 -44.12
CA SER A 259 22.71 4.47 -44.60
C SER A 259 21.58 4.74 -45.59
N THR A 260 20.71 5.73 -45.33
CA THR A 260 19.67 6.14 -46.27
C THR A 260 20.25 6.65 -47.59
N LEU A 261 21.27 7.53 -47.53
CA LEU A 261 21.91 8.09 -48.73
C LEU A 261 22.61 7.02 -49.58
N ILE A 262 23.30 6.07 -48.94
CA ILE A 262 23.99 4.98 -49.66
C ILE A 262 22.98 4.00 -50.27
N ARG A 263 21.88 3.71 -49.56
CA ARG A 263 20.80 2.83 -50.08
C ARG A 263 20.04 3.40 -51.27
N GLN A 264 20.05 4.73 -51.46
CA GLN A 264 19.49 5.34 -52.66
C GLN A 264 20.25 4.96 -53.94
N GLU A 265 21.57 4.76 -53.86
CA GLU A 265 22.38 4.34 -55.02
C GLU A 265 22.42 2.80 -55.15
N TYR A 266 22.45 2.08 -54.04
CA TYR A 266 22.42 0.62 -54.04
C TYR A 266 21.58 0.09 -52.87
N PRO A 267 20.33 -0.38 -53.11
CA PRO A 267 19.39 -0.76 -52.07
C PRO A 267 19.91 -1.81 -51.08
N ASP A 268 20.71 -2.76 -51.57
CA ASP A 268 21.25 -3.87 -50.78
C ASP A 268 22.53 -3.50 -50.01
N ALA A 269 22.98 -2.25 -50.08
CA ALA A 269 24.11 -1.78 -49.27
C ALA A 269 23.68 -1.63 -47.81
N SER A 270 24.55 -2.10 -46.91
CA SER A 270 24.37 -1.96 -45.46
C SER A 270 25.49 -1.14 -44.85
N VAL A 271 25.16 -0.24 -43.93
CA VAL A 271 26.13 0.54 -43.17
C VAL A 271 26.14 0.02 -41.74
N LEU A 272 27.29 -0.45 -41.30
CA LEU A 272 27.52 -0.97 -39.96
C LEU A 272 28.37 0.02 -39.17
N SER A 273 27.95 0.35 -37.95
CA SER A 273 28.72 1.16 -37.02
C SER A 273 28.78 0.48 -35.67
N SER A 274 29.98 0.35 -35.10
CA SER A 274 30.16 -0.14 -33.72
C SER A 274 29.39 0.72 -32.71
N ARG A 275 29.24 2.03 -32.97
CA ARG A 275 28.46 2.94 -32.15
C ARG A 275 26.95 2.65 -32.22
N GLN A 276 26.41 2.37 -33.40
CA GLN A 276 24.99 2.01 -33.55
C GLN A 276 24.65 0.70 -32.84
N LEU A 277 25.57 -0.27 -32.85
CA LEU A 277 25.38 -1.54 -32.14
C LEU A 277 25.32 -1.32 -30.62
N VAL A 278 26.22 -0.48 -30.09
CA VAL A 278 26.19 -0.09 -28.66
C VAL A 278 24.91 0.68 -28.32
N GLU A 279 24.49 1.64 -29.15
CA GLU A 279 23.24 2.39 -28.97
C GLU A 279 22.00 1.48 -28.97
N HIS A 280 21.94 0.47 -29.87
CA HIS A 280 20.86 -0.51 -29.90
C HIS A 280 20.83 -1.38 -28.63
N VAL A 281 21.97 -1.94 -28.23
CA VAL A 281 22.07 -2.72 -26.99
C VAL A 281 21.65 -1.88 -25.79
N MET A 282 22.06 -0.60 -25.75
CA MET A 282 21.70 0.29 -24.65
C MET A 282 20.22 0.63 -24.62
N SER A 283 19.56 0.70 -25.78
CA SER A 283 18.11 0.88 -25.86
C SER A 283 17.33 -0.32 -25.29
N TRP A 284 17.81 -1.55 -25.52
CA TRP A 284 17.25 -2.76 -24.92
C TRP A 284 17.43 -2.76 -23.41
N VAL A 285 18.62 -2.43 -22.92
CA VAL A 285 18.91 -2.31 -21.48
C VAL A 285 17.96 -1.31 -20.81
N GLN A 286 17.79 -0.11 -21.38
CA GLN A 286 16.90 0.90 -20.81
C GLN A 286 15.43 0.47 -20.80
N ARG A 287 15.00 -0.31 -21.79
CA ARG A 287 13.66 -0.92 -21.81
C ARG A 287 13.53 -1.98 -20.72
N ASP A 288 14.48 -2.92 -20.65
CA ASP A 288 14.50 -4.01 -19.66
C ASP A 288 14.47 -3.45 -18.24
N VAL A 289 15.30 -2.46 -17.93
CA VAL A 289 15.33 -1.78 -16.63
C VAL A 289 13.97 -1.22 -16.24
N ARG A 290 13.30 -0.51 -17.16
CA ARG A 290 11.98 0.07 -16.88
C ARG A 290 10.94 -1.01 -16.60
N VAL A 291 10.94 -2.08 -17.40
CA VAL A 291 10.04 -3.22 -17.20
C VAL A 291 10.31 -3.91 -15.86
N ILE A 292 11.58 -4.21 -15.55
CA ILE A 292 12.00 -4.83 -14.30
C ILE A 292 11.57 -3.96 -13.10
N ALA A 293 11.76 -2.65 -13.16
CA ALA A 293 11.38 -1.74 -12.08
C ALA A 293 9.86 -1.77 -11.81
N TRP A 294 9.01 -1.69 -12.85
CA TRP A 294 7.56 -1.74 -12.68
C TRP A 294 7.07 -3.10 -12.20
N VAL A 295 7.62 -4.20 -12.73
CA VAL A 295 7.29 -5.55 -12.29
C VAL A 295 7.72 -5.76 -10.83
N ALA A 296 8.92 -5.33 -10.45
CA ALA A 296 9.40 -5.43 -9.08
C ALA A 296 8.52 -4.63 -8.12
N LEU A 297 8.16 -3.39 -8.47
CA LEU A 297 7.25 -2.57 -7.65
C LEU A 297 5.87 -3.24 -7.50
N PHE A 298 5.31 -3.78 -8.59
CA PHE A 298 4.02 -4.48 -8.54
C PHE A 298 4.09 -5.72 -7.65
N VAL A 299 5.11 -6.56 -7.81
CA VAL A 299 5.30 -7.78 -7.03
C VAL A 299 5.51 -7.44 -5.55
N VAL A 300 6.34 -6.44 -5.23
CA VAL A 300 6.55 -5.98 -3.85
C VAL A 300 5.25 -5.50 -3.23
N CYS A 301 4.50 -4.64 -3.92
CA CYS A 301 3.19 -4.18 -3.44
C CYS A 301 2.20 -5.33 -3.25
N LEU A 302 2.17 -6.30 -4.18
CA LEU A 302 1.31 -7.47 -4.11
C LEU A 302 1.67 -8.38 -2.92
N VAL A 303 2.96 -8.67 -2.72
CA VAL A 303 3.42 -9.51 -1.61
C VAL A 303 3.13 -8.85 -0.27
N VAL A 304 3.40 -7.56 -0.12
CA VAL A 304 3.06 -6.80 1.10
C VAL A 304 1.55 -6.77 1.30
N PHE A 305 0.76 -6.56 0.23
CA PHE A 305 -0.69 -6.60 0.30
C PHE A 305 -1.22 -7.97 0.72
N LEU A 306 -0.71 -9.07 0.16
CA LEU A 306 -1.12 -10.42 0.55
C LEU A 306 -0.69 -10.76 1.99
N GLY A 307 0.45 -10.24 2.45
CA GLY A 307 0.95 -10.44 3.80
C GLY A 307 0.18 -9.68 4.89
N CYS A 308 -0.49 -8.58 4.54
CA CYS A 308 -1.20 -7.74 5.50
C CYS A 308 -2.71 -7.66 5.27
N LEU A 309 -3.19 -7.91 4.04
CA LEU A 309 -4.58 -7.72 3.55
C LEU A 309 -5.18 -6.32 3.78
N HIS A 310 -4.34 -5.33 4.09
CA HIS A 310 -4.74 -3.99 4.51
C HIS A 310 -3.95 -2.93 3.74
N LEU A 311 -4.61 -2.17 2.87
CA LEU A 311 -3.95 -1.17 2.00
C LEU A 311 -3.26 -0.03 2.77
N ASP A 312 -3.76 0.30 3.94
CA ASP A 312 -3.19 1.28 4.85
C ASP A 312 -1.90 0.78 5.53
N LEU A 313 -1.80 -0.51 5.81
CA LEU A 313 -0.52 -1.14 6.19
C LEU A 313 0.44 -1.23 5.01
N VAL A 314 -0.06 -1.50 3.79
CA VAL A 314 0.78 -1.44 2.57
C VAL A 314 1.37 -0.04 2.43
N PHE A 315 0.56 1.01 2.59
CA PHE A 315 1.03 2.39 2.55
C PHE A 315 2.11 2.66 3.62
N ALA A 316 1.87 2.28 4.88
CA ALA A 316 2.83 2.46 5.96
C ALA A 316 4.17 1.72 5.71
N THR A 317 4.12 0.62 4.96
CA THR A 317 5.29 -0.21 4.65
C THR A 317 6.05 0.27 3.41
N ILE A 318 5.34 0.67 2.34
CA ILE A 318 5.92 1.02 1.03
C ILE A 318 6.44 2.46 0.99
N VAL A 319 5.78 3.42 1.64
CA VAL A 319 6.20 4.83 1.59
C VAL A 319 7.65 5.04 2.07
N PRO A 320 8.09 4.48 3.20
CA PRO A 320 9.49 4.56 3.63
C PRO A 320 10.48 3.99 2.61
N LEU A 321 10.09 2.93 1.90
CA LEU A 321 10.92 2.29 0.86
C LEU A 321 11.06 3.17 -0.38
N LEU A 322 9.98 3.78 -0.83
CA LEU A 322 10.00 4.71 -1.97
C LEU A 322 10.80 5.98 -1.62
N LEU A 323 10.66 6.48 -0.39
CA LEU A 323 11.46 7.60 0.08
C LEU A 323 12.95 7.24 0.16
N ALA A 324 13.30 6.07 0.72
CA ALA A 324 14.67 5.59 0.74
C ALA A 324 15.26 5.42 -0.66
N PHE A 325 14.48 4.89 -1.60
CA PHE A 325 14.89 4.77 -2.99
C PHE A 325 15.14 6.15 -3.60
N LEU A 326 14.24 7.11 -3.40
CA LEU A 326 14.43 8.49 -3.83
C LEU A 326 15.68 9.14 -3.21
N TRP A 327 15.94 8.92 -1.92
CA TRP A 327 17.14 9.41 -1.24
C TRP A 327 18.41 8.79 -1.82
N THR A 328 18.37 7.50 -2.16
CA THR A 328 19.48 6.81 -2.82
C THR A 328 19.80 7.47 -4.16
N LEU A 329 18.78 7.71 -4.99
CA LEU A 329 18.96 8.39 -6.28
C LEU A 329 19.42 9.83 -6.13
N GLY A 330 18.86 10.56 -5.16
CA GLY A 330 19.28 11.92 -4.84
C GLY A 330 20.76 12.00 -4.45
N LEU A 331 21.18 11.12 -3.54
CA LEU A 331 22.58 11.02 -3.10
C LEU A 331 23.51 10.61 -4.25
N MET A 332 23.09 9.71 -5.14
CA MET A 332 23.86 9.41 -6.36
C MET A 332 24.09 10.67 -7.20
N GLY A 333 23.07 11.50 -7.39
CA GLY A 333 23.19 12.76 -8.13
C GLY A 333 24.12 13.77 -7.45
N TRP A 334 24.11 13.84 -6.12
CA TRP A 334 25.02 14.68 -5.35
C TRP A 334 26.48 14.21 -5.40
N LEU A 335 26.69 12.91 -5.38
CA LEU A 335 28.01 12.28 -5.44
C LEU A 335 28.54 12.15 -6.87
N GLY A 336 27.78 12.57 -7.89
CA GLY A 336 28.16 12.46 -9.30
C GLY A 336 28.23 11.02 -9.82
N ILE A 337 27.47 10.11 -9.22
CA ILE A 337 27.42 8.70 -9.60
C ILE A 337 26.37 8.51 -10.70
N SER A 338 26.83 8.19 -11.91
CA SER A 338 25.95 7.85 -13.03
C SER A 338 25.39 6.43 -12.91
N PHE A 339 24.19 6.23 -13.42
CA PHE A 339 23.66 4.89 -13.65
C PHE A 339 24.46 4.15 -14.72
N ASN A 340 24.71 2.87 -14.52
CA ASN A 340 25.30 1.96 -15.48
C ASN A 340 24.50 0.65 -15.53
N LEU A 341 24.84 -0.23 -16.48
CA LEU A 341 24.12 -1.49 -16.72
C LEU A 341 23.94 -2.38 -15.47
N LEU A 342 24.87 -2.33 -14.52
CA LEU A 342 24.87 -3.21 -13.34
C LEU A 342 24.29 -2.52 -12.10
N ASN A 343 24.66 -1.27 -11.81
CA ASN A 343 24.23 -0.58 -10.59
C ASN A 343 22.72 -0.22 -10.60
N VAL A 344 22.10 -0.12 -11.78
CA VAL A 344 20.65 0.07 -11.92
C VAL A 344 19.89 -1.11 -11.33
N VAL A 345 20.32 -2.35 -11.65
CA VAL A 345 19.67 -3.56 -11.15
C VAL A 345 19.82 -3.67 -9.64
N VAL A 346 21.01 -3.31 -9.13
CA VAL A 346 21.31 -3.30 -7.69
C VAL A 346 20.44 -2.29 -6.95
N SER A 347 20.17 -1.12 -7.54
CA SER A 347 19.28 -0.12 -6.95
C SER A 347 17.85 -0.66 -6.75
N ILE A 348 17.35 -1.45 -7.72
CA ILE A 348 16.04 -2.11 -7.63
C ILE A 348 16.08 -3.25 -6.60
N PHE A 349 17.16 -4.04 -6.57
CA PHE A 349 17.34 -5.15 -5.63
C PHE A 349 17.34 -4.69 -4.17
N VAL A 350 18.01 -3.57 -3.87
CA VAL A 350 18.03 -2.97 -2.52
C VAL A 350 16.63 -2.58 -2.04
N LEU A 351 15.76 -2.15 -2.95
CA LEU A 351 14.35 -1.85 -2.63
C LEU A 351 13.63 -3.11 -2.16
N GLY A 352 13.90 -4.27 -2.79
CA GLY A 352 13.39 -5.58 -2.36
C GLY A 352 13.88 -5.99 -0.98
N LEU A 353 15.17 -5.82 -0.68
CA LEU A 353 15.73 -6.11 0.66
C LEU A 353 15.10 -5.25 1.77
N GLY A 354 14.73 -4.01 1.44
CA GLY A 354 14.09 -3.11 2.39
C GLY A 354 12.70 -3.53 2.83
N VAL A 355 11.98 -4.30 2.00
CA VAL A 355 10.63 -4.78 2.31
C VAL A 355 10.64 -5.59 3.60
N ASP A 356 11.65 -6.44 3.79
CA ASP A 356 11.78 -7.27 4.98
C ASP A 356 11.90 -6.41 6.23
N PHE A 357 12.79 -5.40 6.21
CA PHE A 357 12.97 -4.48 7.34
C PHE A 357 11.68 -3.76 7.70
N SER A 358 10.98 -3.26 6.67
CA SER A 358 9.71 -2.55 6.85
C SER A 358 8.61 -3.48 7.42
N LEU A 359 8.52 -4.72 6.95
CA LEU A 359 7.57 -5.71 7.46
C LEU A 359 7.84 -6.08 8.92
N PHE A 360 9.10 -6.29 9.31
CA PHE A 360 9.48 -6.57 10.69
C PHE A 360 9.11 -5.41 11.63
N PHE A 361 9.46 -4.17 11.25
CA PHE A 361 9.11 -2.99 12.04
C PHE A 361 7.60 -2.77 12.12
N MET A 362 6.87 -3.00 11.03
CA MET A 362 5.42 -2.88 10.99
C MET A 362 4.75 -3.90 11.92
N LYS A 363 5.11 -5.18 11.83
CA LYS A 363 4.55 -6.25 12.70
C LYS A 363 4.82 -5.97 14.17
N GLN A 364 6.06 -5.61 14.52
CA GLN A 364 6.40 -5.28 15.90
C GLN A 364 5.65 -4.04 16.40
N SER A 365 5.50 -3.01 15.55
CA SER A 365 4.77 -1.80 15.93
C SER A 365 3.27 -2.08 16.17
N ILE A 366 2.68 -3.02 15.43
CA ILE A 366 1.32 -3.50 15.68
C ILE A 366 1.25 -4.24 17.02
N HIS A 367 2.17 -5.17 17.26
CA HIS A 367 2.21 -5.93 18.49
C HIS A 367 2.35 -5.02 19.73
N ASP A 368 3.29 -4.07 19.71
CA ASP A 368 3.49 -3.07 20.77
C ASP A 368 2.23 -2.23 21.05
N LEU A 369 1.43 -1.91 20.02
CA LEU A 369 0.16 -1.19 20.21
C LEU A 369 -0.87 -2.06 20.96
N TYR A 370 -0.90 -3.36 20.68
CA TYR A 370 -1.86 -4.31 21.23
C TYR A 370 -1.50 -4.82 22.62
N THR A 371 -0.23 -5.10 22.91
CA THR A 371 0.21 -5.52 24.25
C THR A 371 0.43 -4.33 25.17
N GLY A 372 0.74 -3.15 24.61
CA GLY A 372 1.19 -2.00 25.40
C GLY A 372 2.65 -2.11 25.84
N GLU A 373 3.35 -3.17 25.43
CA GLU A 373 4.78 -3.36 25.65
C GLU A 373 5.58 -2.57 24.61
N GLN A 374 6.78 -2.10 24.96
CA GLN A 374 7.68 -1.39 24.04
C GLN A 374 8.81 -2.31 23.60
N GLU A 375 8.47 -3.31 22.79
CA GLU A 375 9.40 -4.31 22.29
C GLU A 375 9.95 -4.01 20.88
N VAL A 376 9.65 -2.85 20.27
CA VAL A 376 10.29 -2.39 19.02
C VAL A 376 11.82 -2.55 19.04
N GLU A 377 12.45 -2.43 20.22
CA GLU A 377 13.88 -2.64 20.42
C GLU A 377 14.37 -4.05 20.02
N ASN A 378 13.57 -5.10 20.27
CA ASN A 378 13.91 -6.48 19.92
C ASN A 378 13.91 -6.65 18.39
N ALA A 379 12.89 -6.12 17.69
CA ALA A 379 12.85 -6.14 16.22
C ALA A 379 13.97 -5.30 15.62
N MET A 380 14.24 -4.11 16.20
CA MET A 380 15.31 -3.23 15.76
C MET A 380 16.69 -3.88 15.88
N THR A 381 16.94 -4.62 16.96
CA THR A 381 18.19 -5.36 17.16
C THR A 381 18.39 -6.41 16.06
N SER A 382 17.36 -7.22 15.77
CA SER A 382 17.41 -8.24 14.71
C SER A 382 17.65 -7.63 13.32
N VAL A 383 16.95 -6.53 13.01
CA VAL A 383 17.10 -5.83 11.73
C VAL A 383 18.47 -5.18 11.60
N LEU A 384 19.00 -4.56 12.65
CA LEU A 384 20.35 -3.96 12.63
C LEU A 384 21.44 -5.00 12.37
N ILE A 385 21.36 -6.16 13.03
CA ILE A 385 22.34 -7.25 12.82
C ILE A 385 22.27 -7.75 11.36
N SER A 386 21.06 -7.96 10.83
CA SER A 386 20.85 -8.36 9.43
C SER A 386 21.34 -7.31 8.43
N ALA A 387 21.09 -6.02 8.71
CA ALA A 387 21.57 -4.94 7.85
C ALA A 387 23.11 -4.82 7.91
N MET A 388 23.74 -5.01 9.08
CA MET A 388 25.19 -5.00 9.23
C MET A 388 25.87 -6.10 8.40
N THR A 389 25.35 -7.33 8.41
CA THR A 389 25.91 -8.41 7.57
C THR A 389 25.82 -8.07 6.08
N THR A 390 24.72 -7.46 5.65
CA THR A 390 24.52 -7.02 4.26
C THR A 390 25.43 -5.86 3.89
N ILE A 391 25.58 -4.87 4.78
CA ILE A 391 26.47 -3.71 4.62
C ILE A 391 27.92 -4.18 4.50
N PHE A 392 28.38 -5.09 5.35
CA PHE A 392 29.73 -5.62 5.25
C PHE A 392 29.91 -6.48 4.01
N GLY A 393 28.95 -7.35 3.69
CA GLY A 393 28.97 -8.19 2.50
C GLY A 393 29.07 -7.38 1.20
N MET A 394 28.13 -6.46 0.97
CA MET A 394 28.12 -5.60 -0.23
C MET A 394 29.22 -4.53 -0.18
N GLY A 395 29.56 -4.05 1.01
CA GLY A 395 30.62 -3.05 1.22
C GLY A 395 31.99 -3.54 0.78
N THR A 396 32.25 -4.86 0.79
CA THR A 396 33.50 -5.41 0.25
C THR A 396 33.75 -5.03 -1.22
N LEU A 397 32.68 -4.83 -2.01
CA LEU A 397 32.78 -4.46 -3.43
C LEU A 397 33.32 -3.03 -3.63
N VAL A 398 33.26 -2.17 -2.62
CA VAL A 398 33.86 -0.83 -2.65
C VAL A 398 35.39 -0.90 -2.76
N PHE A 399 36.01 -2.00 -2.37
CA PHE A 399 37.46 -2.21 -2.56
C PHE A 399 37.81 -2.80 -3.94
N ALA A 400 36.82 -3.06 -4.79
CA ALA A 400 37.06 -3.61 -6.12
C ALA A 400 37.76 -2.58 -7.01
N ARG A 401 38.87 -2.98 -7.64
CA ARG A 401 39.58 -2.14 -8.62
C ARG A 401 38.80 -1.93 -9.92
N HIS A 402 37.83 -2.80 -10.21
CA HIS A 402 37.02 -2.71 -11.41
C HIS A 402 35.90 -1.65 -11.23
N PRO A 403 35.83 -0.60 -12.08
CA PRO A 403 34.88 0.51 -11.89
C PRO A 403 33.41 0.10 -11.77
N LEU A 404 32.99 -0.92 -12.54
CA LEU A 404 31.64 -1.49 -12.44
C LEU A 404 31.32 -2.06 -11.05
N LEU A 405 32.22 -2.87 -10.49
CA LEU A 405 32.00 -3.51 -9.18
C LEU A 405 32.08 -2.48 -8.05
N TYR A 406 33.01 -1.53 -8.16
CA TYR A 406 33.09 -0.38 -7.25
C TYR A 406 31.77 0.40 -7.23
N SER A 407 31.25 0.77 -8.40
CA SER A 407 29.99 1.52 -8.52
C SER A 407 28.81 0.73 -7.96
N VAL A 408 28.75 -0.58 -8.20
CA VAL A 408 27.74 -1.47 -7.60
C VAL A 408 27.83 -1.46 -6.08
N GLY A 409 29.03 -1.60 -5.50
CA GLY A 409 29.23 -1.59 -4.05
C GLY A 409 28.82 -0.28 -3.39
N VAL A 410 29.21 0.85 -3.99
CA VAL A 410 28.85 2.19 -3.47
C VAL A 410 27.34 2.41 -3.51
N VAL A 411 26.68 2.10 -4.64
CA VAL A 411 25.23 2.26 -4.78
C VAL A 411 24.47 1.33 -3.84
N ALA A 412 24.92 0.08 -3.69
CA ALA A 412 24.34 -0.85 -2.72
C ALA A 412 24.45 -0.32 -1.29
N LEU A 413 25.62 0.18 -0.89
CA LEU A 413 25.84 0.70 0.46
C LEU A 413 24.95 1.92 0.76
N ILE A 414 24.92 2.90 -0.15
CA ILE A 414 24.06 4.08 -0.02
C ILE A 414 22.59 3.64 0.08
N GLY A 415 22.18 2.70 -0.76
CA GLY A 415 20.82 2.19 -0.79
C GLY A 415 20.43 1.49 0.52
N ILE A 416 21.23 0.53 0.98
CA ILE A 416 20.93 -0.25 2.19
C ILE A 416 20.88 0.67 3.42
N VAL A 417 21.81 1.61 3.55
CA VAL A 417 21.80 2.60 4.65
C VAL A 417 20.58 3.50 4.57
N SER A 418 20.23 3.99 3.38
CA SER A 418 19.03 4.83 3.19
C SER A 418 17.75 4.08 3.56
N VAL A 419 17.63 2.82 3.13
CA VAL A 419 16.51 1.93 3.44
C VAL A 419 16.43 1.63 4.93
N LEU A 420 17.55 1.30 5.57
CA LEU A 420 17.61 1.03 7.01
C LEU A 420 17.16 2.26 7.80
N CYS A 421 17.71 3.44 7.49
CA CYS A 421 17.35 4.68 8.17
C CYS A 421 15.87 5.04 7.96
N ALA A 422 15.38 4.97 6.73
CA ALA A 422 13.99 5.31 6.42
C ALA A 422 13.00 4.35 7.10
N THR A 423 13.22 3.04 7.02
CA THR A 423 12.29 2.05 7.59
C THR A 423 12.29 2.09 9.11
N MET A 424 13.46 2.18 9.75
CA MET A 424 13.61 2.24 11.20
C MET A 424 12.98 3.50 11.84
N MET A 425 13.04 4.63 11.14
CA MET A 425 12.45 5.89 11.61
C MET A 425 10.97 6.00 11.22
N LEU A 426 10.63 5.78 9.94
CA LEU A 426 9.32 6.13 9.40
C LEU A 426 8.29 5.02 9.51
N THR A 427 8.68 3.74 9.35
CA THR A 427 7.69 2.65 9.35
C THR A 427 6.92 2.61 10.69
N PRO A 428 7.57 2.61 11.87
CA PRO A 428 6.84 2.61 13.15
C PRO A 428 5.96 3.85 13.34
N MET A 429 6.42 5.03 12.90
CA MET A 429 5.65 6.28 12.99
C MET A 429 4.40 6.25 12.10
N LEU A 430 4.55 5.75 10.87
CA LEU A 430 3.44 5.59 9.91
C LEU A 430 2.47 4.50 10.38
N THR A 431 2.97 3.36 10.88
CA THR A 431 2.13 2.30 11.43
C THR A 431 1.31 2.80 12.60
N ARG A 432 1.90 3.51 13.57
CA ARG A 432 1.15 4.13 14.70
C ARG A 432 0.19 5.23 14.26
N PHE A 433 0.50 5.93 13.16
CA PHE A 433 -0.39 6.93 12.59
C PHE A 433 -1.63 6.30 11.93
N VAL A 434 -1.43 5.19 11.21
CA VAL A 434 -2.48 4.42 10.54
C VAL A 434 -3.32 3.62 11.54
N VAL A 435 -2.63 2.88 12.42
CA VAL A 435 -3.18 2.03 13.48
C VAL A 435 -3.24 2.86 14.76
N LYS A 436 -4.35 3.57 14.97
CA LYS A 436 -4.61 4.30 16.22
C LYS A 436 -5.46 3.45 17.17
N LYS A 437 -4.85 3.05 18.29
CA LYS A 437 -5.50 2.38 19.44
C LYS A 437 -6.73 3.16 19.92
N GLY A 438 -7.78 2.47 20.34
CA GLY A 438 -9.00 3.07 20.92
C GLY A 438 -9.84 4.00 20.02
N LYS A 439 -9.36 4.40 18.84
CA LYS A 439 -10.17 5.17 17.88
C LYS A 439 -10.98 4.22 17.02
N ILE A 440 -12.18 3.96 17.49
CA ILE A 440 -13.19 3.10 16.90
C ILE A 440 -13.41 3.48 15.42
N GLY A 441 -12.75 2.76 14.53
CA GLY A 441 -12.79 2.99 13.08
C GLY A 441 -12.40 1.75 12.27
N GLY A 442 -11.68 0.81 12.89
CA GLY A 442 -11.16 -0.38 12.24
C GLY A 442 -10.26 -0.07 11.05
N PRO A 443 -9.98 -1.09 10.21
CA PRO A 443 -9.17 -0.92 9.03
C PRO A 443 -9.86 -0.03 8.00
N MET A 444 -9.07 0.82 7.32
CA MET A 444 -9.55 1.61 6.19
C MET A 444 -9.54 0.75 4.93
N SER A 445 -10.63 0.02 4.70
CA SER A 445 -10.82 -0.66 3.42
C SER A 445 -10.84 0.34 2.26
N PHE A 446 -10.51 -0.10 1.04
CA PHE A 446 -10.58 0.74 -0.16
C PHE A 446 -11.94 1.43 -0.31
N LYS A 447 -13.03 0.68 -0.08
CA LYS A 447 -14.40 1.20 -0.07
C LYS A 447 -14.55 2.36 0.94
N ARG A 448 -14.02 2.22 2.15
CA ARG A 448 -14.08 3.28 3.19
C ARG A 448 -13.23 4.48 2.83
N TRP A 449 -12.08 4.28 2.18
CA TRP A 449 -11.27 5.38 1.66
C TRP A 449 -12.05 6.22 0.65
N VAL A 450 -12.71 5.56 -0.31
CA VAL A 450 -13.56 6.23 -1.30
C VAL A 450 -14.74 6.93 -0.60
N VAL A 451 -15.43 6.26 0.31
CA VAL A 451 -16.54 6.85 1.08
C VAL A 451 -16.07 8.03 1.94
N SER A 452 -14.89 7.97 2.54
CA SER A 452 -14.29 9.07 3.30
C SER A 452 -13.94 10.25 2.40
N LEU A 453 -13.31 10.01 1.25
CA LEU A 453 -12.93 11.06 0.32
C LEU A 453 -14.15 11.74 -0.31
N VAL A 454 -15.11 10.93 -0.78
CA VAL A 454 -16.41 11.43 -1.28
C VAL A 454 -17.17 12.13 -0.17
N GLY A 455 -17.19 11.58 1.04
CA GLY A 455 -17.94 12.14 2.16
C GLY A 455 -17.36 13.45 2.70
N LEU A 456 -16.03 13.56 2.80
CA LEU A 456 -15.35 14.82 3.12
C LEU A 456 -15.55 15.83 1.99
N GLY A 457 -15.37 15.42 0.73
CA GLY A 457 -15.60 16.28 -0.43
C GLY A 457 -17.04 16.78 -0.51
N TRP A 458 -18.01 15.92 -0.21
CA TRP A 458 -19.44 16.25 -0.16
C TRP A 458 -19.74 17.22 0.99
N PHE A 459 -19.28 16.91 2.21
CA PHE A 459 -19.49 17.76 3.39
C PHE A 459 -18.82 19.14 3.24
N PHE A 460 -17.54 19.18 2.88
CA PHE A 460 -16.82 20.43 2.69
C PHE A 460 -17.26 21.18 1.43
N GLY A 461 -17.66 20.49 0.37
CA GLY A 461 -18.20 21.11 -0.84
C GLY A 461 -19.46 21.91 -0.56
N TRP A 462 -20.39 21.35 0.23
CA TRP A 462 -21.59 22.07 0.68
C TRP A 462 -21.29 23.23 1.63
N LEU A 463 -20.28 23.07 2.49
CA LEU A 463 -19.81 24.12 3.39
C LEU A 463 -19.14 25.27 2.62
N LEU A 464 -18.42 24.96 1.53
CA LEU A 464 -17.81 25.91 0.61
C LEU A 464 -18.89 26.64 -0.22
N LEU A 465 -19.91 25.93 -0.72
CA LEU A 465 -21.06 26.53 -1.40
C LEU A 465 -21.81 27.50 -0.48
N SER A 466 -22.01 27.11 0.78
CA SER A 466 -22.60 27.97 1.80
C SER A 466 -21.74 29.21 2.07
N PHE A 467 -20.41 29.07 2.09
CA PHE A 467 -19.48 30.20 2.24
C PHE A 467 -19.62 31.24 1.12
N PHE A 468 -19.70 30.79 -0.15
CA PHE A 468 -19.93 31.70 -1.28
C PHE A 468 -21.32 32.33 -1.29
N ALA A 469 -22.32 31.70 -0.67
CA ALA A 469 -23.66 32.25 -0.52
C ALA A 469 -23.78 33.29 0.62
N LEU A 470 -22.85 33.32 1.59
CA LEU A 470 -22.92 34.19 2.77
C LEU A 470 -23.02 35.69 2.46
N PRO A 471 -22.25 36.28 1.51
CA PRO A 471 -22.36 37.71 1.21
C PRO A 471 -23.73 38.10 0.66
N LEU A 472 -24.33 37.23 -0.17
CA LEU A 472 -25.66 37.41 -0.73
C LEU A 472 -26.74 37.27 0.34
N LEU A 473 -26.60 36.29 1.24
CA LEU A 473 -27.51 36.06 2.37
C LEU A 473 -27.45 37.19 3.39
N TRP A 474 -26.25 37.72 3.68
CA TRP A 474 -26.07 38.87 4.57
C TRP A 474 -26.68 40.14 3.99
N LEU A 475 -26.49 40.39 2.68
CA LEU A 475 -27.12 41.50 1.99
C LEU A 475 -28.65 41.35 1.98
N ALA A 476 -29.15 40.15 1.69
CA ALA A 476 -30.59 39.87 1.73
C ALA A 476 -31.17 40.08 3.14
N HIS A 477 -30.46 39.65 4.20
CA HIS A 477 -30.87 39.84 5.59
C HIS A 477 -31.05 41.32 5.96
N LYS A 478 -30.21 42.22 5.44
CA LYS A 478 -30.38 43.67 5.62
C LYS A 478 -31.56 44.27 4.85
N LEU A 479 -31.92 43.67 3.71
CA LEU A 479 -32.91 44.22 2.79
C LEU A 479 -34.33 43.68 3.01
N PHE A 480 -34.49 42.48 3.58
CA PHE A 480 -35.79 41.82 3.70
C PHE A 480 -36.04 41.21 5.11
N PRO A 481 -37.13 41.59 5.79
CA PRO A 481 -37.56 40.89 7.01
C PRO A 481 -37.98 39.43 6.68
N GLY A 482 -37.54 38.46 7.49
CA GLY A 482 -37.85 37.04 7.31
C GLY A 482 -36.75 36.17 6.66
N VAL A 483 -35.60 36.77 6.31
CA VAL A 483 -34.43 36.03 5.80
C VAL A 483 -33.92 34.94 6.76
N PRO A 484 -33.87 35.13 8.10
CA PRO A 484 -33.42 34.07 9.02
C PRO A 484 -34.25 32.79 8.92
N LYS A 485 -35.59 32.91 8.83
CA LYS A 485 -36.49 31.76 8.70
C LYS A 485 -36.31 31.04 7.36
N ARG A 486 -36.17 31.79 6.25
CA ARG A 486 -35.86 31.22 4.93
C ARG A 486 -34.48 30.56 4.90
N LEU A 487 -33.50 31.12 5.61
CA LEU A 487 -32.17 30.54 5.76
C LEU A 487 -32.23 29.22 6.53
N ARG A 488 -33.01 29.13 7.62
CA ARG A 488 -33.25 27.86 8.32
C ARG A 488 -33.93 26.82 7.42
N GLY A 489 -34.92 27.24 6.61
CA GLY A 489 -35.52 26.39 5.58
C GLY A 489 -34.51 25.89 4.53
N LEU A 490 -33.58 26.75 4.09
CA LEU A 490 -32.47 26.36 3.22
C LEU A 490 -31.52 25.38 3.92
N MET A 491 -31.17 25.62 5.18
CA MET A 491 -30.33 24.71 5.98
C MET A 491 -31.00 23.33 6.16
N ARG A 492 -32.32 23.28 6.33
CA ARG A 492 -33.12 22.04 6.31
C ARG A 492 -33.01 21.35 4.95
N MET A 493 -33.28 22.05 3.85
CA MET A 493 -33.19 21.48 2.49
C MET A 493 -31.79 20.94 2.18
N VAL A 494 -30.74 21.69 2.52
CA VAL A 494 -29.35 21.24 2.37
C VAL A 494 -29.08 20.01 3.24
N SER A 495 -29.58 19.98 4.47
CA SER A 495 -29.43 18.82 5.36
C SER A 495 -30.21 17.60 4.87
N ASP A 496 -31.41 17.79 4.32
CA ASP A 496 -32.18 16.76 3.62
C ASP A 496 -31.36 16.19 2.45
N LEU A 497 -30.80 17.04 1.59
CA LEU A 497 -29.97 16.62 0.47
C LEU A 497 -28.71 15.87 0.93
N LEU A 498 -28.03 16.40 1.95
CA LEU A 498 -26.81 15.82 2.53
C LEU A 498 -27.07 14.41 3.07
N ILE A 499 -28.20 14.19 3.76
CA ILE A 499 -28.52 12.90 4.38
C ILE A 499 -29.16 11.93 3.39
N VAL A 500 -30.09 12.38 2.55
CA VAL A 500 -30.83 11.53 1.62
C VAL A 500 -29.92 11.02 0.51
N TYR A 501 -29.14 11.90 -0.12
CA TYR A 501 -28.34 11.56 -1.31
C TYR A 501 -26.92 11.11 -1.01
N PHE A 502 -26.53 10.97 0.27
CA PHE A 502 -25.22 10.43 0.58
C PHE A 502 -25.09 9.00 0.00
N PRO A 503 -24.02 8.69 -0.74
CA PRO A 503 -23.96 7.47 -1.56
C PRO A 503 -23.73 6.17 -0.76
N SER A 504 -23.56 6.22 0.57
CA SER A 504 -23.18 5.07 1.38
C SER A 504 -23.92 4.96 2.72
N GLY A 505 -24.33 3.75 3.09
CA GLY A 505 -25.03 3.44 4.34
C GLY A 505 -26.55 3.36 4.18
N ARG A 506 -27.23 2.78 5.18
CA ARG A 506 -28.69 2.64 5.21
C ARG A 506 -29.29 3.58 6.26
N ARG A 507 -30.39 4.25 5.93
CA ARG A 507 -31.02 5.22 6.84
C ARG A 507 -32.44 4.77 7.11
N ARG A 508 -32.87 4.85 8.36
CA ARG A 508 -34.24 4.58 8.74
C ARG A 508 -34.73 5.65 9.71
N TRP A 509 -35.91 6.17 9.41
CA TRP A 509 -36.62 7.13 10.24
C TRP A 509 -37.83 6.42 10.82
N ILE A 510 -37.97 6.49 12.13
CA ILE A 510 -39.12 5.95 12.86
C ILE A 510 -39.86 7.15 13.41
N GLU A 511 -40.87 7.57 12.67
CA GLU A 511 -41.77 8.64 13.09
C GLU A 511 -42.94 8.01 13.84
N LEU A 512 -43.07 8.33 15.13
CA LEU A 512 -44.34 8.17 15.85
C LEU A 512 -45.27 9.30 15.39
N ASP A 513 -46.59 9.06 15.41
CA ASP A 513 -47.68 9.93 14.91
C ASP A 513 -47.78 11.27 15.70
N THR A 514 -46.70 12.05 15.65
CA THR A 514 -46.43 13.24 16.45
C THR A 514 -45.84 14.27 15.50
N SER A 515 -46.58 15.35 15.19
CA SER A 515 -46.09 16.37 14.28
C SER A 515 -44.92 17.15 14.91
N PRO A 516 -43.69 17.04 14.40
CA PRO A 516 -42.55 17.82 14.87
C PRO A 516 -42.61 19.28 14.39
N GLU A 517 -43.59 19.63 13.55
CA GLU A 517 -43.84 20.99 13.08
C GLU A 517 -44.57 21.87 14.11
N LYS A 518 -45.28 21.28 15.08
CA LYS A 518 -45.78 22.03 16.25
C LYS A 518 -44.59 22.47 17.11
N PRO A 519 -44.42 23.78 17.41
CA PRO A 519 -43.31 24.29 18.21
C PRO A 519 -43.10 23.50 19.51
N ALA A 520 -41.86 23.12 19.78
CA ALA A 520 -41.48 22.31 20.95
C ALA A 520 -40.01 22.50 21.31
N ILE A 521 -39.63 22.05 22.51
CA ILE A 521 -38.23 21.86 22.90
C ILE A 521 -37.84 20.42 22.56
N LEU A 522 -37.08 20.26 21.48
CA LEU A 522 -36.52 18.98 21.06
C LEU A 522 -35.29 18.65 21.91
N VAL A 523 -35.32 17.49 22.55
CA VAL A 523 -34.25 17.02 23.42
C VAL A 523 -33.69 15.73 22.84
N ALA A 524 -32.41 15.72 22.45
CA ALA A 524 -31.79 14.54 21.86
C ALA A 524 -30.43 14.17 22.47
N ASN A 525 -30.07 12.91 22.34
CA ASN A 525 -28.71 12.44 22.61
C ASN A 525 -27.72 12.96 21.55
N HIS A 526 -26.44 13.07 21.89
CA HIS A 526 -25.41 13.60 20.97
C HIS A 526 -24.24 12.62 20.78
N GLN A 527 -24.11 12.02 19.60
CA GLN A 527 -23.08 11.04 19.27
C GLN A 527 -22.09 11.51 18.18
N SER A 528 -22.49 12.41 17.28
CA SER A 528 -21.72 12.69 16.06
C SER A 528 -21.95 14.09 15.49
N MET A 529 -21.14 14.50 14.50
CA MET A 529 -21.45 15.71 13.73
C MET A 529 -22.64 15.53 12.79
N ALA A 530 -23.03 14.30 12.45
CA ALA A 530 -24.21 14.03 11.62
C ALA A 530 -25.52 14.34 12.35
N ASP A 531 -25.50 14.43 13.69
CA ASP A 531 -26.69 14.75 14.48
C ASP A 531 -27.23 16.15 14.17
N ILE A 532 -26.36 17.10 13.78
CA ILE A 532 -26.74 18.47 13.43
C ILE A 532 -27.59 18.50 12.15
N PRO A 533 -27.09 18.03 10.98
CA PRO A 533 -27.94 17.97 9.79
C PRO A 533 -29.15 17.06 10.00
N MET A 534 -29.06 16.00 10.82
CA MET A 534 -30.25 15.19 11.13
C MET A 534 -31.30 15.95 11.94
N ALA A 535 -30.88 16.73 12.94
CA ALA A 535 -31.80 17.54 13.73
C ALA A 535 -32.45 18.65 12.90
N LEU A 536 -31.70 19.30 12.00
CA LEU A 536 -32.25 20.33 11.08
C LEU A 536 -33.35 19.79 10.15
N ARG A 537 -33.48 18.47 9.97
CA ARG A 537 -34.56 17.86 9.19
C ARG A 537 -35.88 17.73 9.96
N LEU A 538 -35.82 17.77 11.29
CA LEU A 538 -36.97 17.49 12.15
C LEU A 538 -38.03 18.60 12.09
N SER A 539 -37.62 19.85 11.89
CA SER A 539 -38.54 20.98 11.81
C SER A 539 -38.06 22.02 10.80
N TYR A 540 -39.00 22.68 10.11
CA TYR A 540 -38.69 23.77 9.17
C TYR A 540 -38.02 24.97 9.85
N ASP A 541 -38.41 25.25 11.10
CA ASP A 541 -38.02 26.45 11.84
C ASP A 541 -37.38 26.05 13.17
N LEU A 542 -36.16 25.51 13.09
CA LEU A 542 -35.42 24.97 14.24
C LEU A 542 -34.25 25.88 14.63
N ARG A 543 -34.25 26.38 15.87
CA ARG A 543 -33.12 27.10 16.46
C ARG A 543 -32.35 26.18 17.41
N MET A 544 -31.06 26.03 17.18
CA MET A 544 -30.18 25.18 17.98
C MET A 544 -29.45 25.99 19.02
N VAL A 545 -29.23 25.35 20.17
CA VAL A 545 -28.33 25.87 21.20
C VAL A 545 -26.89 25.45 20.88
N VAL A 546 -25.99 26.42 20.72
CA VAL A 546 -24.59 26.22 20.27
C VAL A 546 -23.57 26.79 21.25
N LYS A 547 -22.36 26.18 21.29
CA LYS A 547 -21.23 26.67 22.10
C LYS A 547 -20.44 27.78 21.40
N ARG A 548 -19.66 28.55 22.18
CA ARG A 548 -18.83 29.66 21.67
C ARG A 548 -17.86 29.26 20.57
N TRP A 549 -17.16 28.12 20.71
CA TRP A 549 -16.25 27.67 19.65
C TRP A 549 -16.94 27.43 18.29
N VAL A 550 -18.23 27.06 18.25
CA VAL A 550 -19.00 26.90 17.01
C VAL A 550 -19.39 28.26 16.45
N TRP A 551 -19.77 29.18 17.33
CA TRP A 551 -20.09 30.56 17.01
C TRP A 551 -18.90 31.28 16.35
N ASP A 552 -17.68 31.01 16.79
CA ASP A 552 -16.47 31.69 16.31
C ASP A 552 -15.78 31.00 15.14
N MET A 553 -16.31 29.88 14.64
CA MET A 553 -15.72 29.19 13.49
C MET A 553 -15.70 30.08 12.23
N PRO A 554 -14.56 30.19 11.51
CA PRO A 554 -14.41 31.11 10.37
C PRO A 554 -15.45 30.90 9.25
N VAL A 555 -15.89 29.66 9.04
CA VAL A 555 -16.84 29.32 7.96
C VAL A 555 -18.26 29.10 8.47
N MET A 556 -18.45 28.39 9.58
CA MET A 556 -19.79 28.08 10.12
C MET A 556 -20.37 29.20 11.00
N GLY A 557 -19.52 29.96 11.69
CA GLY A 557 -19.95 31.00 12.63
C GLY A 557 -20.86 32.07 12.04
N PRO A 558 -20.54 32.65 10.86
CA PRO A 558 -21.42 33.61 10.20
C PRO A 558 -22.80 33.04 9.86
N LEU A 559 -22.88 31.77 9.43
CA LEU A 559 -24.13 31.09 9.10
C LEU A 559 -25.00 30.85 10.35
N VAL A 560 -24.36 30.45 11.46
CA VAL A 560 -24.99 30.26 12.77
C VAL A 560 -25.57 31.58 13.32
N ARG A 561 -24.84 32.69 13.18
CA ARG A 561 -25.31 34.04 13.56
C ARG A 561 -26.50 34.51 12.72
N LEU A 562 -26.41 34.37 11.40
CA LEU A 562 -27.47 34.82 10.48
C LEU A 562 -28.77 34.01 10.59
N SER A 563 -28.69 32.77 11.09
CA SER A 563 -29.84 31.89 11.29
C SER A 563 -30.48 32.03 12.68
N GLU A 564 -30.05 32.98 13.49
CA GLU A 564 -30.56 33.26 14.85
C GLU A 564 -30.50 32.02 15.77
N MET A 565 -29.41 31.26 15.69
CA MET A 565 -29.11 30.19 16.65
C MET A 565 -28.80 30.78 18.02
N ILE A 566 -29.01 30.01 19.09
CA ILE A 566 -28.90 30.49 20.47
C ILE A 566 -27.50 30.16 21.02
N LEU A 567 -26.73 31.18 21.37
CA LEU A 567 -25.40 31.02 21.97
C LEU A 567 -25.54 30.66 23.46
N VAL A 568 -24.89 29.59 23.90
CA VAL A 568 -24.67 29.29 25.33
C VAL A 568 -23.26 29.70 25.73
N PRO A 569 -23.09 30.52 26.78
CA PRO A 569 -21.79 30.90 27.31
C PRO A 569 -21.09 29.71 27.98
N ASP A 570 -19.78 29.57 27.77
CA ASP A 570 -18.97 28.50 28.38
C ASP A 570 -18.58 28.85 29.84
N SER A 571 -18.55 30.14 30.21
CA SER A 571 -18.34 30.66 31.56
C SER A 571 -19.22 31.88 31.87
N PRO A 572 -19.44 32.24 33.14
CA PRO A 572 -20.20 33.46 33.50
C PRO A 572 -19.56 34.76 32.97
N GLU A 573 -18.26 34.76 32.69
CA GLU A 573 -17.54 35.88 32.08
C GLU A 573 -17.84 36.00 30.58
N ASP A 574 -18.28 34.92 29.94
CA ASP A 574 -18.60 34.87 28.52
C ASP A 574 -20.01 35.40 28.19
N GLY A 575 -20.90 35.52 29.17
CA GLY A 575 -22.28 36.01 29.02
C GLY A 575 -23.21 35.47 30.11
N ASP A 576 -24.38 36.09 30.28
CA ASP A 576 -25.35 35.68 31.30
C ASP A 576 -26.16 34.46 30.81
N PRO A 577 -26.19 33.34 31.55
CA PRO A 577 -27.11 32.24 31.27
C PRO A 577 -28.59 32.64 31.17
N ALA A 578 -28.99 33.78 31.76
CA ALA A 578 -30.34 34.34 31.62
C ALA A 578 -30.66 34.73 30.16
N ASP A 579 -29.68 35.20 29.39
CA ASP A 579 -29.84 35.58 27.98
C ASP A 579 -30.24 34.37 27.12
N VAL A 580 -29.79 33.17 27.48
CA VAL A 580 -30.15 31.92 26.79
C VAL A 580 -31.64 31.64 26.95
N ILE A 581 -32.18 31.84 28.16
CA ILE A 581 -33.59 31.63 28.46
C ILE A 581 -34.45 32.68 27.74
N GLN A 582 -34.00 33.94 27.71
CA GLN A 582 -34.71 35.01 27.00
C GLN A 582 -34.79 34.74 25.50
N HIS A 583 -33.66 34.47 24.83
CA HIS A 583 -33.66 34.16 23.39
C HIS A 583 -34.45 32.89 23.06
N ALA A 584 -34.48 31.92 23.97
CA ALA A 584 -35.32 30.74 23.84
C ALA A 584 -36.81 31.05 23.96
N LYS A 585 -37.22 31.95 24.86
CA LYS A 585 -38.60 32.45 24.93
C LYS A 585 -39.01 33.15 23.63
N GLU A 586 -38.19 34.08 23.17
CA GLU A 586 -38.41 34.80 21.90
C GLU A 586 -38.52 33.86 20.70
N ALA A 587 -37.74 32.78 20.68
CA ALA A 587 -37.82 31.75 19.65
C ALA A 587 -39.15 30.99 19.67
N LEU A 588 -39.61 30.56 20.86
CA LEU A 588 -40.87 29.84 21.03
C LEU A 588 -42.07 30.73 20.69
N ASP A 589 -42.06 32.00 21.12
CA ASP A 589 -43.08 33.00 20.79
C ASP A 589 -43.16 33.25 19.27
N ALA A 590 -42.02 33.22 18.58
CA ALA A 590 -41.93 33.27 17.12
C ALA A 590 -42.35 31.96 16.43
N SER A 591 -42.93 30.99 17.16
CA SER A 591 -43.31 29.66 16.68
C SER A 591 -42.15 28.86 16.08
N SER A 592 -40.92 29.08 16.57
CA SER A 592 -39.75 28.26 16.24
C SER A 592 -39.57 27.15 17.27
N SER A 593 -39.22 25.95 16.82
CA SER A 593 -38.79 24.86 17.70
C SER A 593 -37.36 25.07 18.16
N ILE A 594 -37.01 24.57 19.35
CA ILE A 594 -35.67 24.68 19.92
C ILE A 594 -35.05 23.30 20.04
N MET A 595 -33.81 23.14 19.58
CA MET A 595 -33.05 21.89 19.73
C MET A 595 -31.98 22.03 20.82
N ILE A 596 -32.00 21.12 21.78
CA ILE A 596 -31.02 21.06 22.87
C ILE A 596 -30.45 19.65 22.98
N PHE A 597 -29.12 19.57 23.05
CA PHE A 597 -28.37 18.35 23.39
C PHE A 597 -27.92 18.44 24.86
N PRO A 598 -28.72 17.93 25.82
CA PRO A 598 -28.51 18.20 27.25
C PRO A 598 -27.26 17.53 27.84
N GLU A 599 -26.59 16.64 27.13
CA GLU A 599 -25.30 16.04 27.54
C GLU A 599 -24.14 17.05 27.48
N GLY A 600 -24.27 18.14 26.69
CA GLY A 600 -23.26 19.19 26.55
C GLY A 600 -21.98 18.79 25.79
N THR A 601 -21.75 17.49 25.55
CA THR A 601 -20.66 16.95 24.74
C THR A 601 -21.11 15.71 23.96
N ARG A 602 -20.37 15.34 22.91
CA ARG A 602 -20.62 14.12 22.13
C ARG A 602 -20.12 12.88 22.87
N SER A 603 -20.97 11.88 23.00
CA SER A 603 -20.63 10.55 23.53
C SER A 603 -19.66 9.82 22.59
N LEU A 604 -18.58 9.26 23.14
CA LEU A 604 -17.58 8.49 22.37
C LEU A 604 -18.09 7.08 22.01
N TYR A 605 -18.82 6.48 22.95
CA TYR A 605 -19.19 5.07 22.90
C TYR A 605 -20.70 4.84 22.82
N GLY A 606 -21.49 5.92 22.70
CA GLY A 606 -22.95 5.88 22.56
C GLY A 606 -23.71 5.80 23.87
N ASP A 607 -23.03 5.79 25.01
CA ASP A 607 -23.69 5.82 26.32
C ASP A 607 -24.34 7.19 26.53
N ILE A 608 -25.56 7.20 27.06
CA ILE A 608 -26.32 8.41 27.35
C ILE A 608 -25.90 8.94 28.73
N GLY A 609 -25.17 10.04 28.72
CA GLY A 609 -24.66 10.69 29.92
C GLY A 609 -25.75 11.37 30.78
N ARG A 610 -25.30 12.08 31.83
CA ARG A 610 -26.19 12.92 32.65
C ARG A 610 -26.64 14.14 31.85
N PHE A 611 -27.94 14.42 31.90
CA PHE A 611 -28.51 15.62 31.29
C PHE A 611 -28.34 16.86 32.18
N HIS A 612 -27.99 18.00 31.58
CA HIS A 612 -28.01 19.30 32.24
C HIS A 612 -29.45 19.80 32.38
N SER A 613 -29.71 20.62 33.40
CA SER A 613 -31.06 21.05 33.75
C SER A 613 -31.67 22.16 32.88
N GLY A 614 -30.89 22.77 31.98
CA GLY A 614 -31.30 23.95 31.21
C GLY A 614 -32.57 23.77 30.38
N ALA A 615 -32.61 22.73 29.53
CA ALA A 615 -33.77 22.45 28.66
C ALA A 615 -35.08 22.25 29.45
N PHE A 616 -35.00 21.58 30.59
CA PHE A 616 -36.16 21.23 31.41
C PHE A 616 -36.64 22.40 32.27
N ARG A 617 -35.72 23.30 32.65
CA ARG A 617 -36.10 24.55 33.31
C ARG A 617 -36.83 25.46 32.33
N LEU A 618 -36.31 25.58 31.11
CA LEU A 618 -36.94 26.32 30.03
C LEU A 618 -38.37 25.81 29.76
N ALA A 619 -38.55 24.50 29.60
CA ALA A 619 -39.87 23.91 29.35
C ALA A 619 -40.91 24.26 30.43
N VAL A 620 -40.53 24.18 31.71
CA VAL A 620 -41.40 24.53 32.84
C VAL A 620 -41.70 26.03 32.88
N GLU A 621 -40.73 26.88 32.57
CA GLU A 621 -40.92 28.34 32.59
C GLU A 621 -41.72 28.87 31.40
N THR A 622 -41.73 28.16 30.27
CA THR A 622 -42.44 28.59 29.05
C THR A 622 -43.72 27.83 28.76
N GLY A 623 -43.97 26.72 29.47
CA GLY A 623 -45.09 25.82 29.17
C GLY A 623 -44.96 25.12 27.81
N ALA A 624 -43.75 25.05 27.25
CA ALA A 624 -43.53 24.42 25.95
C ALA A 624 -43.46 22.89 26.06
N ASP A 625 -44.05 22.20 25.09
CA ASP A 625 -43.95 20.74 24.96
C ASP A 625 -42.49 20.28 24.82
N ILE A 626 -42.15 19.13 25.39
CA ILE A 626 -40.85 18.47 25.15
C ILE A 626 -41.04 17.35 24.13
N LEU A 627 -40.17 17.31 23.13
CA LEU A 627 -40.12 16.22 22.14
C LEU A 627 -38.80 15.45 22.27
N PRO A 628 -38.79 14.25 22.87
CA PRO A 628 -37.61 13.40 22.94
C PRO A 628 -37.22 12.88 21.55
N VAL A 629 -35.93 12.92 21.21
CA VAL A 629 -35.42 12.40 19.94
C VAL A 629 -34.21 11.52 20.20
N VAL A 630 -34.18 10.36 19.56
CA VAL A 630 -33.08 9.39 19.67
C VAL A 630 -32.37 9.26 18.34
N PHE A 631 -31.06 9.53 18.36
CA PHE A 631 -30.14 9.25 17.27
C PHE A 631 -29.28 8.04 17.64
N TYR A 632 -29.42 6.96 16.87
CA TYR A 632 -28.67 5.72 17.10
C TYR A 632 -27.67 5.45 15.97
N ASN A 633 -26.43 5.17 16.35
CA ASN A 633 -25.31 4.82 15.47
C ASN A 633 -24.88 5.94 14.47
N THR A 634 -25.28 7.19 14.69
CA THR A 634 -24.79 8.34 13.89
C THR A 634 -23.29 8.58 14.06
N ARG A 635 -22.70 8.06 15.15
CA ARG A 635 -21.24 7.94 15.36
C ARG A 635 -20.51 7.22 14.23
N SER A 636 -21.20 6.37 13.47
CA SER A 636 -20.64 5.69 12.32
C SER A 636 -20.42 6.62 11.12
N CYS A 637 -21.14 7.74 11.04
CA CYS A 637 -21.01 8.75 9.99
C CYS A 637 -19.76 9.63 10.21
N PHE A 638 -19.74 10.40 11.30
CA PHE A 638 -18.67 11.33 11.66
C PHE A 638 -18.28 11.16 13.13
N ARG A 639 -17.24 10.38 13.38
CA ARG A 639 -16.80 10.09 14.74
C ARG A 639 -15.96 11.23 15.33
N ARG A 640 -16.12 11.47 16.63
CA ARG A 640 -15.38 12.52 17.34
C ARG A 640 -13.87 12.26 17.27
N GLY A 641 -13.10 13.26 16.83
CA GLY A 641 -11.63 13.21 16.84
C GLY A 641 -11.00 12.42 15.69
N THR A 642 -11.74 12.10 14.63
CA THR A 642 -11.23 11.52 13.38
C THR A 642 -11.70 12.33 12.18
N VAL A 643 -10.92 12.29 11.09
CA VAL A 643 -11.33 12.80 9.76
C VAL A 643 -11.94 11.69 8.90
N ARG A 644 -12.07 10.47 9.43
CA ARG A 644 -12.61 9.32 8.71
C ARG A 644 -14.13 9.41 8.70
N VAL A 645 -14.73 9.37 7.52
CA VAL A 645 -16.19 9.32 7.33
C VAL A 645 -16.57 7.87 7.10
N GLY A 646 -17.48 7.34 7.92
CA GLY A 646 -18.00 5.99 7.73
C GLY A 646 -19.30 5.97 6.95
N GLU A 647 -19.94 4.80 6.91
CA GLU A 647 -21.22 4.64 6.23
C GLU A 647 -22.33 5.34 7.03
N PHE A 648 -23.26 6.03 6.35
CA PHE A 648 -24.39 6.69 7.01
C PHE A 648 -25.46 5.66 7.36
N SER A 649 -25.15 4.80 8.34
CA SER A 649 -25.97 3.69 8.79
C SER A 649 -26.54 3.97 10.18
N PHE A 650 -27.73 4.59 10.26
CA PHE A 650 -28.32 5.04 11.52
C PHE A 650 -29.84 4.88 11.54
N ILE A 651 -30.39 4.89 12.77
CA ILE A 651 -31.82 5.08 13.02
C ILE A 651 -32.00 6.41 13.74
N ALA A 652 -33.00 7.18 13.32
CA ALA A 652 -33.51 8.31 14.08
C ALA A 652 -34.96 8.03 14.45
N GLN A 653 -35.29 8.16 15.73
CA GLN A 653 -36.64 7.97 16.25
C GLN A 653 -37.10 9.21 17.01
N ILE A 654 -38.29 9.68 16.68
CA ILE A 654 -38.99 10.72 17.45
C ILE A 654 -39.85 10.00 18.48
N GLY A 655 -39.68 10.35 19.75
CA GLY A 655 -40.44 9.81 20.88
C GLY A 655 -41.81 10.49 21.05
N PRO A 656 -42.63 10.02 22.01
CA PRO A 656 -43.91 10.66 22.31
C PRO A 656 -43.70 12.10 22.80
N ARG A 657 -44.57 13.00 22.34
CA ARG A 657 -44.58 14.41 22.75
C ARG A 657 -45.10 14.51 24.19
N ILE A 658 -44.32 15.13 25.07
CA ILE A 658 -44.68 15.37 26.46
C ILE A 658 -45.29 16.76 26.57
N THR A 659 -46.61 16.83 26.78
CA THR A 659 -47.35 18.10 26.79
C THR A 659 -47.13 18.89 28.08
N ALA A 660 -47.42 20.19 28.06
CA ALA A 660 -47.35 21.03 29.27
C ALA A 660 -48.13 20.44 30.46
N ASP A 661 -49.33 19.91 30.22
CA ASP A 661 -50.19 19.30 31.26
C ASP A 661 -49.53 18.05 31.88
N GLU A 662 -48.88 17.22 31.06
CA GLU A 662 -48.14 16.05 31.54
C GLU A 662 -46.87 16.45 32.31
N GLN A 663 -46.29 17.62 32.00
CA GLN A 663 -45.12 18.14 32.73
C GLN A 663 -45.47 18.55 34.16
N GLU A 664 -46.69 19.04 34.42
CA GLU A 664 -47.13 19.48 35.75
C GLU A 664 -47.10 18.35 36.79
N VAL A 665 -47.37 17.11 36.36
CA VAL A 665 -47.29 15.88 37.18
C VAL A 665 -45.92 15.74 37.85
N TYR A 666 -44.86 16.21 37.19
CA TYR A 666 -43.50 16.08 37.70
C TYR A 666 -43.13 17.16 38.73
N SER A 667 -43.97 18.17 39.01
CA SER A 667 -43.82 19.23 40.03
C SER A 667 -42.51 20.05 40.05
N SER A 668 -41.45 19.63 39.35
CA SER A 668 -40.12 20.23 39.33
C SER A 668 -39.36 19.81 38.07
N HIS A 669 -38.64 20.77 37.48
CA HIS A 669 -37.74 20.54 36.34
C HIS A 669 -36.71 19.40 36.58
N ARG A 670 -36.35 19.11 37.84
CA ARG A 670 -35.43 17.99 38.18
C ARG A 670 -36.07 16.61 37.98
N LYS A 671 -37.35 16.45 38.31
CA LYS A 671 -38.09 15.20 38.11
C LYS A 671 -38.40 15.01 36.63
N LEU A 672 -38.82 16.08 35.93
CA LEU A 672 -39.02 16.08 34.48
C LEU A 672 -37.74 15.65 33.74
N ARG A 673 -36.58 16.21 34.09
CA ARG A 673 -35.27 15.77 33.55
C ARG A 673 -35.04 14.27 33.71
N LYS A 674 -35.28 13.72 34.91
CA LYS A 674 -35.06 12.29 35.17
C LYS A 674 -36.00 11.43 34.33
N HIS A 675 -37.26 11.84 34.19
CA HIS A 675 -38.23 11.15 33.36
C HIS A 675 -37.84 11.17 31.88
N VAL A 676 -37.56 12.35 31.30
CA VAL A 676 -37.14 12.46 29.89
C VAL A 676 -35.84 11.70 29.63
N GLN A 677 -34.88 11.74 30.56
CA GLN A 677 -33.65 10.95 30.44
C GLN A 677 -33.95 9.44 30.46
N ALA A 678 -34.90 8.97 31.27
CA ALA A 678 -35.32 7.58 31.28
C ALA A 678 -36.00 7.19 29.96
N VAL A 679 -36.91 8.01 29.44
CA VAL A 679 -37.58 7.81 28.14
C VAL A 679 -36.55 7.70 27.01
N ILE A 680 -35.60 8.64 26.92
CA ILE A 680 -34.55 8.60 25.88
C ILE A 680 -33.67 7.35 26.04
N LYS A 681 -33.35 6.91 27.26
CA LYS A 681 -32.58 5.68 27.50
C LYS A 681 -33.33 4.42 27.09
N GLU A 682 -34.61 4.33 27.42
CA GLU A 682 -35.47 3.20 27.05
C GLU A 682 -35.66 3.13 25.53
N THR A 683 -36.00 4.26 24.90
CA THR A 683 -36.11 4.34 23.43
C THR A 683 -34.77 4.04 22.74
N TYR A 684 -33.64 4.50 23.29
CA TYR A 684 -32.32 4.17 22.75
C TYR A 684 -32.02 2.67 22.79
N GLU A 685 -32.46 2.00 23.84
CA GLU A 685 -32.32 0.54 23.99
C GLU A 685 -33.20 -0.21 22.99
N ASP A 686 -34.45 0.21 22.79
CA ASP A 686 -35.35 -0.38 21.80
C ASP A 686 -34.83 -0.19 20.38
N VAL A 687 -34.40 1.04 20.04
CA VAL A 687 -33.78 1.36 18.76
C VAL A 687 -32.50 0.56 18.53
N SER A 688 -31.70 0.34 19.59
CA SER A 688 -30.50 -0.49 19.51
C SER A 688 -30.85 -1.91 19.07
N GLN A 689 -31.86 -2.53 19.69
CA GLN A 689 -32.32 -3.88 19.32
C GLN A 689 -32.91 -3.92 17.91
N GLU A 690 -33.70 -2.93 17.55
CA GLU A 690 -34.25 -2.82 16.19
C GLU A 690 -33.15 -2.66 15.15
N PHE A 691 -32.11 -1.86 15.44
CA PHE A 691 -30.96 -1.68 14.56
C PHE A 691 -30.24 -3.00 14.30
N VAL A 692 -30.12 -3.88 15.31
CA VAL A 692 -29.52 -5.21 15.15
C VAL A 692 -30.35 -6.08 14.22
N ARG A 693 -31.68 -6.10 14.40
CA ARG A 693 -32.58 -6.87 13.53
C ARG A 693 -32.57 -6.35 12.10
N TRP A 694 -32.50 -5.03 11.94
CA TRP A 694 -32.50 -4.36 10.64
C TRP A 694 -31.16 -4.48 9.90
N LEU A 695 -30.04 -4.41 10.62
CA LEU A 695 -28.67 -4.44 10.08
C LEU A 695 -27.71 -5.33 10.92
N PRO A 696 -27.91 -6.67 10.93
CA PRO A 696 -27.06 -7.60 11.69
C PRO A 696 -25.57 -7.50 11.31
N ALA A 697 -25.31 -7.22 10.03
CA ALA A 697 -23.96 -7.04 9.50
C ALA A 697 -23.17 -5.92 10.20
N VAL A 698 -23.82 -4.81 10.59
CA VAL A 698 -23.14 -3.68 11.23
C VAL A 698 -22.64 -4.06 12.62
N SER A 699 -23.42 -4.86 13.34
CA SER A 699 -23.01 -5.33 14.68
C SER A 699 -21.84 -6.30 14.63
N ARG A 700 -21.83 -7.22 13.66
CA ARG A 700 -20.68 -8.11 13.43
C ARG A 700 -19.42 -7.31 13.11
N LEU A 701 -19.56 -6.25 12.32
CA LEU A 701 -18.46 -5.32 12.02
C LEU A 701 -17.94 -4.59 13.27
N GLU A 702 -18.76 -4.37 14.30
CA GLU A 702 -18.28 -3.78 15.56
C GLU A 702 -17.40 -4.75 16.35
N VAL A 703 -17.74 -6.05 16.39
CA VAL A 703 -16.87 -7.08 16.98
C VAL A 703 -15.57 -7.20 16.18
N LEU A 704 -15.66 -7.30 14.85
CA LEU A 704 -14.50 -7.44 13.97
C LEU A 704 -13.49 -6.29 14.08
N ARG A 705 -13.94 -5.09 14.48
CA ARG A 705 -13.04 -3.95 14.71
C ARG A 705 -12.08 -4.19 15.87
N GLN A 706 -12.44 -5.03 16.84
CA GLN A 706 -11.55 -5.36 17.97
C GLN A 706 -10.39 -6.26 17.55
N TYR A 707 -10.52 -6.93 16.39
CA TYR A 707 -9.51 -7.83 15.83
C TYR A 707 -8.74 -7.23 14.66
N ALA A 708 -9.06 -5.99 14.28
CA ALA A 708 -8.44 -5.29 13.16
C ALA A 708 -6.92 -5.24 13.31
N TYR A 709 -6.16 -5.52 12.26
CA TYR A 709 -4.69 -5.47 12.27
C TYR A 709 -3.98 -6.47 13.20
N ILE A 710 -4.67 -7.27 14.02
CA ILE A 710 -4.02 -8.30 14.85
C ILE A 710 -3.37 -9.37 13.96
N GLY A 711 -4.02 -9.68 12.83
CA GLY A 711 -3.43 -10.51 11.79
C GLY A 711 -4.45 -10.91 10.73
N PRO A 712 -4.02 -11.03 9.46
CA PRO A 712 -4.93 -11.31 8.35
C PRO A 712 -5.69 -12.63 8.54
N TYR A 713 -5.04 -13.64 9.13
CA TYR A 713 -5.67 -14.93 9.41
C TYR A 713 -6.80 -14.81 10.46
N VAL A 714 -6.51 -14.22 11.62
CA VAL A 714 -7.47 -14.04 12.72
C VAL A 714 -8.67 -13.21 12.25
N GLU A 715 -8.43 -12.13 11.51
CA GLU A 715 -9.49 -11.27 10.99
C GLU A 715 -10.43 -12.00 10.02
N GLN A 716 -9.88 -12.81 9.12
CA GLN A 716 -10.66 -13.61 8.19
C GLN A 716 -11.44 -14.71 8.93
N TYR A 717 -10.81 -15.39 9.88
CA TYR A 717 -11.48 -16.39 10.71
C TYR A 717 -12.63 -15.76 11.51
N ALA A 718 -12.40 -14.62 12.16
CA ALA A 718 -13.42 -13.86 12.88
C ALA A 718 -14.59 -13.48 11.96
N TYR A 719 -14.28 -13.00 10.75
CA TYR A 719 -15.29 -12.59 9.77
C TYR A 719 -16.19 -13.75 9.38
N TRP A 720 -15.61 -14.90 9.04
CA TRP A 720 -16.38 -16.08 8.66
C TRP A 720 -17.13 -16.70 9.84
N LYS A 721 -16.49 -16.81 11.02
CA LYS A 721 -17.12 -17.37 12.23
C LYS A 721 -18.34 -16.54 12.64
N LEU A 722 -18.24 -15.21 12.73
CA LEU A 722 -19.39 -14.34 13.04
C LEU A 722 -20.42 -14.30 11.91
N ARG A 723 -20.03 -14.60 10.66
CA ARG A 723 -20.95 -14.59 9.52
C ARG A 723 -21.80 -15.86 9.45
N ILE A 724 -21.19 -17.01 9.71
CA ILE A 724 -21.77 -18.33 9.52
C ILE A 724 -22.44 -18.81 10.80
N ASP A 725 -21.82 -18.59 11.97
CA ASP A 725 -22.33 -19.12 13.24
C ASP A 725 -23.41 -18.18 13.83
N PRO A 726 -24.69 -18.60 13.88
CA PRO A 726 -25.77 -17.79 14.44
C PRO A 726 -25.73 -17.75 15.97
N PHE A 727 -24.96 -18.65 16.60
CA PHE A 727 -24.96 -18.87 18.05
C PHE A 727 -24.82 -17.59 18.88
N PRO A 728 -23.87 -16.66 18.60
CA PRO A 728 -23.77 -15.43 19.38
C PRO A 728 -25.05 -14.59 19.36
N THR A 729 -25.75 -14.53 18.21
CA THR A 729 -27.00 -13.76 18.08
C THR A 729 -28.17 -14.51 18.72
N PHE A 730 -28.17 -15.83 18.61
CA PHE A 730 -29.19 -16.71 19.15
C PHE A 730 -29.20 -16.75 20.69
N ILE A 731 -28.03 -16.81 21.33
CA ILE A 731 -27.92 -17.00 22.78
C ILE A 731 -28.08 -15.69 23.58
N GLU A 732 -27.77 -14.55 22.96
CA GLU A 732 -27.77 -13.22 23.61
C GLU A 732 -29.04 -12.89 24.42
N PRO A 733 -30.27 -13.16 23.92
CA PRO A 733 -31.50 -12.84 24.63
C PRO A 733 -31.74 -13.68 25.90
N TYR A 734 -31.09 -14.83 26.02
CA TYR A 734 -31.23 -15.74 27.17
C TYR A 734 -30.28 -15.38 28.32
N ILE A 735 -29.29 -14.52 28.08
CA ILE A 735 -28.28 -14.11 29.06
C ILE A 735 -28.75 -12.83 29.77
N PRO A 736 -28.69 -12.76 31.12
CA PRO A 736 -29.07 -11.57 31.87
C PRO A 736 -28.38 -10.29 31.38
N LYS A 737 -29.05 -9.13 31.58
CA LYS A 737 -28.55 -7.82 31.11
C LYS A 737 -27.28 -7.39 31.85
N ALA A 738 -27.20 -7.64 33.16
CA ALA A 738 -26.03 -7.35 34.00
C ALA A 738 -25.68 -8.62 34.78
N CYS A 739 -24.52 -9.20 34.50
CA CYS A 739 -24.06 -10.45 35.11
C CYS A 739 -22.55 -10.64 34.96
N SER A 740 -21.97 -11.54 35.76
CA SER A 740 -20.65 -12.10 35.52
C SER A 740 -20.73 -13.41 34.71
N ILE A 741 -19.88 -13.55 33.69
CA ILE A 741 -19.86 -14.68 32.77
C ILE A 741 -18.48 -15.33 32.78
N LEU A 742 -18.43 -16.65 32.94
CA LEU A 742 -17.23 -17.47 32.71
C LEU A 742 -17.36 -18.20 31.37
N ASP A 743 -16.44 -17.94 30.44
CA ASP A 743 -16.39 -18.57 29.12
C ASP A 743 -15.26 -19.61 29.07
N LEU A 744 -15.62 -20.89 29.22
CA LEU A 744 -14.69 -22.01 29.22
C LEU A 744 -14.40 -22.44 27.77
N GLY A 745 -13.13 -22.33 27.36
CA GLY A 745 -12.70 -22.51 25.96
C GLY A 745 -13.07 -21.31 25.10
N CYS A 746 -12.78 -20.11 25.58
CA CYS A 746 -13.17 -18.86 24.91
C CYS A 746 -12.51 -18.67 23.53
N GLY A 747 -11.47 -19.45 23.20
CA GLY A 747 -10.71 -19.32 21.97
C GLY A 747 -10.12 -17.93 21.81
N TYR A 748 -10.47 -17.26 20.72
CA TYR A 748 -10.04 -15.89 20.44
C TYR A 748 -10.87 -14.81 21.18
N GLY A 749 -11.91 -15.18 21.94
CA GLY A 749 -12.75 -14.23 22.68
C GLY A 749 -13.88 -13.58 21.88
N PHE A 750 -14.24 -14.10 20.70
CA PHE A 750 -15.26 -13.49 19.83
C PHE A 750 -16.64 -13.40 20.49
N LEU A 751 -17.06 -14.47 21.17
CA LEU A 751 -18.35 -14.52 21.85
C LEU A 751 -18.40 -13.53 23.01
N ALA A 752 -17.34 -13.48 23.83
CA ALA A 752 -17.21 -12.51 24.91
C ALA A 752 -17.34 -11.06 24.40
N HIS A 753 -16.62 -10.69 23.34
CA HIS A 753 -16.75 -9.38 22.71
C HIS A 753 -18.15 -9.10 22.18
N TYR A 754 -18.78 -10.09 21.53
CA TYR A 754 -20.15 -9.96 21.04
C TYR A 754 -21.11 -9.69 22.20
N LEU A 755 -21.07 -10.48 23.27
CA LEU A 755 -21.97 -10.35 24.42
C LEU A 755 -21.76 -9.04 25.19
N HIS A 756 -20.52 -8.59 25.35
CA HIS A 756 -20.19 -7.33 26.02
C HIS A 756 -20.61 -6.10 25.20
N LEU A 757 -20.39 -6.10 23.87
CA LEU A 757 -20.83 -5.00 23.01
C LEU A 757 -22.35 -4.84 22.95
N ARG A 758 -23.10 -5.89 23.33
CA ARG A 758 -24.56 -5.86 23.46
C ARG A 758 -25.02 -5.30 24.80
N ARG A 759 -24.31 -5.66 25.87
CA ARG A 759 -24.58 -5.22 27.24
C ARG A 759 -23.26 -4.96 27.95
N ARG A 760 -22.91 -3.69 28.12
CA ARG A 760 -21.63 -3.30 28.72
C ARG A 760 -21.55 -3.59 30.22
N GLU A 761 -22.71 -3.78 30.84
CA GLU A 761 -22.85 -4.19 32.24
C GLU A 761 -22.45 -5.65 32.46
N ARG A 762 -22.23 -6.43 31.39
CA ARG A 762 -21.68 -7.80 31.49
C ARG A 762 -20.17 -7.75 31.68
N THR A 763 -19.71 -8.47 32.70
CA THR A 763 -18.29 -8.76 32.92
C THR A 763 -18.01 -10.19 32.51
N ILE A 764 -16.96 -10.43 31.74
CA ILE A 764 -16.68 -11.74 31.13
C ILE A 764 -15.24 -12.11 31.37
N PHE A 765 -15.04 -13.29 31.97
CA PHE A 765 -13.74 -13.93 32.12
C PHE A 765 -13.66 -15.15 31.22
N GLY A 766 -12.79 -15.11 30.22
CA GLY A 766 -12.57 -16.20 29.28
C GLY A 766 -11.29 -16.96 29.57
N VAL A 767 -11.34 -18.29 29.43
CA VAL A 767 -10.15 -19.14 29.60
C VAL A 767 -9.98 -20.11 28.44
N ASP A 768 -8.73 -20.32 28.03
CA ASP A 768 -8.34 -21.28 26.99
C ASP A 768 -6.91 -21.78 27.27
N TYR A 769 -6.55 -22.98 26.81
CA TYR A 769 -5.21 -23.55 27.03
C TYR A 769 -4.19 -23.06 25.98
N ASP A 770 -4.67 -22.64 24.81
CA ASP A 770 -3.85 -22.14 23.70
C ASP A 770 -3.35 -20.72 24.00
N ALA A 771 -2.02 -20.59 24.14
CA ALA A 771 -1.38 -19.32 24.46
C ALA A 771 -1.57 -18.27 23.35
N GLY A 772 -1.56 -18.67 22.07
CA GLY A 772 -1.69 -17.75 20.95
C GLY A 772 -3.12 -17.22 20.82
N LYS A 773 -4.13 -18.07 21.08
CA LYS A 773 -5.55 -17.62 21.10
C LYS A 773 -5.79 -16.62 22.23
N ILE A 774 -5.24 -16.87 23.42
CA ILE A 774 -5.34 -15.95 24.56
C ILE A 774 -4.61 -14.65 24.33
N GLU A 775 -3.41 -14.66 23.73
CA GLU A 775 -2.69 -13.44 23.38
C GLU A 775 -3.52 -12.55 22.46
N VAL A 776 -4.18 -13.14 21.46
CA VAL A 776 -5.12 -12.43 20.58
C VAL A 776 -6.36 -11.93 21.33
N ALA A 777 -6.94 -12.75 22.21
CA ALA A 777 -8.12 -12.38 22.99
C ALA A 777 -7.81 -11.18 23.92
N GLN A 778 -6.67 -11.21 24.61
CA GLN A 778 -6.16 -10.11 25.44
C GLN A 778 -5.87 -8.87 24.61
N ALA A 779 -5.16 -9.01 23.48
CA ALA A 779 -4.90 -7.91 22.55
C ALA A 779 -6.19 -7.23 22.08
N SER A 780 -7.21 -8.03 21.73
CA SER A 780 -8.51 -7.52 21.28
C SER A 780 -9.31 -6.82 22.39
N ALA A 781 -9.03 -7.13 23.67
CA ALA A 781 -9.76 -6.64 24.83
C ALA A 781 -8.99 -5.61 25.67
N ASN A 782 -7.80 -5.19 25.26
CA ASN A 782 -6.91 -4.32 26.05
C ASN A 782 -7.56 -2.97 26.46
N ASP A 783 -8.57 -2.50 25.73
CA ASP A 783 -9.30 -1.26 26.05
C ASP A 783 -10.65 -1.49 26.78
N VAL A 784 -10.94 -2.73 27.22
CA VAL A 784 -12.21 -3.13 27.83
C VAL A 784 -11.98 -3.85 29.16
N GLU A 785 -11.99 -3.10 30.26
CA GLU A 785 -11.78 -3.65 31.62
C GLU A 785 -12.76 -4.77 32.00
N ALA A 786 -13.97 -4.75 31.43
CA ALA A 786 -14.98 -5.78 31.68
C ALA A 786 -14.69 -7.13 31.01
N LEU A 787 -13.70 -7.20 30.12
CA LEU A 787 -13.27 -8.42 29.45
C LEU A 787 -11.89 -8.82 29.92
N SER A 788 -11.76 -10.03 30.46
CA SER A 788 -10.47 -10.56 30.91
C SER A 788 -10.26 -11.97 30.36
N PHE A 789 -9.02 -12.30 30.01
CA PHE A 789 -8.68 -13.58 29.41
C PHE A 789 -7.43 -14.16 30.05
N ALA A 790 -7.42 -15.45 30.33
CA ALA A 790 -6.28 -16.13 30.93
C ALA A 790 -6.02 -17.50 30.32
N ARG A 791 -4.73 -17.84 30.19
CA ARG A 791 -4.31 -19.17 29.80
C ARG A 791 -4.55 -20.16 30.94
N ARG A 792 -5.48 -21.10 30.77
CA ARG A 792 -5.80 -22.15 31.77
C ARG A 792 -6.10 -23.46 31.07
N ASP A 793 -5.71 -24.57 31.69
CA ASP A 793 -5.99 -25.91 31.20
C ASP A 793 -7.13 -26.53 32.01
N LEU A 794 -8.30 -26.73 31.37
CA LEU A 794 -9.51 -27.26 32.03
C LEU A 794 -9.32 -28.69 32.59
N ARG A 795 -8.27 -29.40 32.17
CA ARG A 795 -7.93 -30.73 32.70
C ARG A 795 -7.45 -30.68 34.14
N SER A 796 -6.86 -29.56 34.57
CA SER A 796 -6.27 -29.39 35.90
C SER A 796 -6.78 -28.16 36.66
N TRP A 797 -7.34 -27.18 35.95
CA TRP A 797 -7.79 -25.93 36.54
C TRP A 797 -9.28 -25.95 36.88
N THR A 798 -9.62 -25.34 38.01
CA THR A 798 -10.99 -25.09 38.49
C THR A 798 -11.08 -23.63 38.92
N SER A 799 -12.22 -22.99 38.71
CA SER A 799 -12.46 -21.63 39.21
C SER A 799 -12.66 -21.62 40.72
N GLU A 800 -12.03 -20.68 41.42
CA GLU A 800 -12.29 -20.40 42.83
C GLU A 800 -13.53 -19.51 43.03
N GLU A 801 -13.86 -18.72 42.00
CA GLU A 801 -15.02 -17.83 42.00
C GLU A 801 -16.24 -18.47 41.34
N THR A 802 -17.43 -17.97 41.69
CA THR A 802 -18.69 -18.37 41.09
C THR A 802 -19.29 -17.24 40.25
N TYR A 803 -19.93 -17.62 39.15
CA TYR A 803 -20.45 -16.72 38.12
C TYR A 803 -21.96 -16.89 37.96
N ASP A 804 -22.62 -15.82 37.53
CA ASP A 804 -24.06 -15.86 37.24
C ASP A 804 -24.34 -16.70 35.98
N VAL A 805 -23.41 -16.72 35.03
CA VAL A 805 -23.46 -17.54 33.81
C VAL A 805 -22.11 -18.24 33.59
N VAL A 806 -22.14 -19.55 33.34
CA VAL A 806 -20.95 -20.32 32.90
C VAL A 806 -21.27 -20.93 31.53
N MET A 807 -20.36 -20.78 30.57
CA MET A 807 -20.52 -21.26 29.20
C MET A 807 -19.45 -22.30 28.87
N LEU A 808 -19.85 -23.34 28.14
CA LEU A 808 -18.95 -24.38 27.61
C LEU A 808 -19.42 -24.74 26.20
N ILE A 809 -18.75 -24.18 25.19
CA ILE A 809 -19.25 -24.11 23.81
C ILE A 809 -18.29 -24.81 22.86
N ASP A 810 -18.73 -25.87 22.19
CA ASP A 810 -18.02 -26.59 21.13
C ASP A 810 -16.62 -27.09 21.53
N ILE A 811 -16.45 -27.51 22.81
CA ILE A 811 -15.17 -28.03 23.32
C ILE A 811 -15.25 -29.38 24.03
N LEU A 812 -16.42 -29.86 24.47
CA LEU A 812 -16.49 -31.05 25.34
C LEU A 812 -15.99 -32.31 24.62
N HIS A 813 -16.23 -32.40 23.32
CA HIS A 813 -15.83 -33.52 22.46
C HIS A 813 -14.31 -33.74 22.30
N TYR A 814 -13.46 -32.84 22.80
CA TYR A 814 -11.99 -33.01 22.76
C TYR A 814 -11.44 -34.03 23.76
N TRP A 815 -12.26 -34.51 24.69
CA TRP A 815 -11.81 -35.35 25.81
C TRP A 815 -12.55 -36.68 25.88
N GLU A 816 -11.90 -37.67 26.52
CA GLU A 816 -12.51 -38.95 26.86
C GLU A 816 -13.59 -38.79 27.93
N ARG A 817 -14.48 -39.80 28.05
CA ARG A 817 -15.73 -39.69 28.79
C ARG A 817 -15.53 -39.36 30.28
N GLU A 818 -14.53 -39.94 30.90
CA GLU A 818 -14.17 -39.75 32.30
C GLU A 818 -13.76 -38.29 32.56
N LEU A 819 -13.02 -37.71 31.61
CA LEU A 819 -12.53 -36.34 31.68
C LEU A 819 -13.63 -35.33 31.31
N GLN A 820 -14.55 -35.68 30.40
CA GLN A 820 -15.76 -34.88 30.15
C GLN A 820 -16.59 -34.71 31.41
N ASP A 821 -16.85 -35.81 32.14
CA ASP A 821 -17.59 -35.78 33.40
C ASP A 821 -16.91 -34.88 34.43
N GLU A 822 -15.58 -34.94 34.52
CA GLU A 822 -14.80 -34.14 35.46
C GLU A 822 -14.81 -32.65 35.12
N ILE A 823 -14.67 -32.30 33.83
CA ILE A 823 -14.79 -30.91 33.36
C ILE A 823 -16.20 -30.37 33.62
N LEU A 824 -17.24 -31.16 33.36
CA LEU A 824 -18.62 -30.78 33.66
C LEU A 824 -18.82 -30.52 35.15
N ARG A 825 -18.30 -31.38 36.04
CA ARG A 825 -18.38 -31.16 37.50
C ARG A 825 -17.75 -29.83 37.91
N ARG A 826 -16.57 -29.51 37.36
CA ARG A 826 -15.86 -28.25 37.64
C ARG A 826 -16.61 -27.03 37.10
N ALA A 827 -17.15 -27.12 35.89
CA ALA A 827 -17.96 -26.06 35.29
C ALA A 827 -19.22 -25.77 36.11
N ILE A 828 -19.94 -26.81 36.53
CA ILE A 828 -21.15 -26.72 37.35
C ILE A 828 -20.88 -26.14 38.75
N ALA A 829 -19.72 -26.45 39.33
CA ALA A 829 -19.30 -25.89 40.61
C ALA A 829 -19.11 -24.38 40.55
N ALA A 830 -18.69 -23.85 39.40
CA ALA A 830 -18.51 -22.41 39.16
C ALA A 830 -19.84 -21.64 38.95
N VAL A 831 -20.99 -22.33 38.87
CA VAL A 831 -22.30 -21.68 38.66
C VAL A 831 -22.92 -21.28 40.01
N ARG A 832 -23.31 -20.02 40.15
CA ARG A 832 -24.04 -19.53 41.34
C ARG A 832 -25.43 -20.19 41.49
N PRO A 833 -25.96 -20.30 42.72
CA PRO A 833 -27.36 -20.68 42.92
C PRO A 833 -28.30 -19.74 42.13
N GLY A 834 -29.27 -20.30 41.40
CA GLY A 834 -30.14 -19.54 40.49
C GLY A 834 -29.49 -19.09 39.17
N GLY A 835 -28.18 -19.33 38.99
CA GLY A 835 -27.40 -19.00 37.80
C GLY A 835 -27.64 -19.97 36.63
N LEU A 836 -27.02 -19.65 35.48
CA LEU A 836 -27.17 -20.38 34.23
C LEU A 836 -25.87 -21.10 33.84
N PHE A 837 -26.00 -22.35 33.41
CA PHE A 837 -24.98 -23.09 32.70
C PHE A 837 -25.43 -23.30 31.26
N ILE A 838 -24.63 -22.83 30.30
CA ILE A 838 -24.93 -22.92 28.87
C ILE A 838 -23.91 -23.87 28.25
N LEU A 839 -24.40 -24.97 27.70
CA LEU A 839 -23.57 -25.96 27.02
C LEU A 839 -23.99 -26.06 25.56
N ARG A 840 -23.03 -26.06 24.64
CA ARG A 840 -23.27 -26.37 23.22
C ARG A 840 -22.26 -27.42 22.76
N ASP A 841 -22.73 -28.49 22.14
CA ASP A 841 -21.86 -29.44 21.44
C ASP A 841 -22.67 -30.19 20.35
N THR A 842 -21.98 -30.93 19.49
CA THR A 842 -22.61 -31.80 18.48
C THR A 842 -23.23 -33.03 19.14
N ASP A 843 -24.52 -33.26 18.85
CA ASP A 843 -25.28 -34.41 19.32
C ASP A 843 -25.17 -35.57 18.31
N PRO A 844 -24.49 -36.68 18.64
CA PRO A 844 -24.27 -37.79 17.71
C PRO A 844 -25.56 -38.46 17.24
N ASP A 845 -26.65 -38.35 18.01
CA ASP A 845 -27.96 -38.92 17.66
C ASP A 845 -28.61 -38.22 16.45
N THR A 846 -28.05 -37.09 16.00
CA THR A 846 -28.51 -36.38 14.79
C THR A 846 -27.90 -36.93 13.49
N GLY A 847 -26.92 -37.83 13.56
CA GLY A 847 -26.25 -38.42 12.38
C GLY A 847 -25.20 -37.54 11.70
N HIS A 848 -24.88 -36.37 12.28
CA HIS A 848 -23.88 -35.42 11.76
C HIS A 848 -22.49 -35.54 12.42
N ASP A 849 -22.32 -36.46 13.37
CA ASP A 849 -21.08 -36.73 14.12
C ASP A 849 -19.87 -37.03 13.21
N LYS A 850 -20.07 -37.80 12.15
CA LYS A 850 -19.00 -38.15 11.21
C LYS A 850 -18.52 -36.92 10.44
N VAL A 851 -19.43 -36.11 9.91
CA VAL A 851 -19.08 -34.92 9.11
C VAL A 851 -18.38 -33.87 9.97
N ASN A 852 -18.86 -33.67 11.20
CA ASN A 852 -18.22 -32.77 12.16
C ASN A 852 -16.85 -33.31 12.61
N GLY A 853 -16.73 -34.61 12.85
CA GLY A 853 -15.43 -35.24 13.14
C GLY A 853 -14.40 -35.09 12.01
N TRP A 854 -14.82 -35.10 10.73
CA TRP A 854 -13.94 -34.85 9.58
C TRP A 854 -13.49 -33.38 9.50
N THR A 855 -14.40 -32.43 9.70
CA THR A 855 -14.08 -30.99 9.68
C THR A 855 -13.16 -30.59 10.83
N GLU A 856 -13.32 -31.21 11.99
CA GLU A 856 -12.47 -30.96 13.15
C GLU A 856 -11.09 -31.62 13.04
N ARG A 857 -11.00 -32.82 12.44
CA ARG A 857 -9.71 -33.44 12.07
C ARG A 857 -8.96 -32.62 11.03
N PHE A 858 -9.66 -32.07 10.04
CA PHE A 858 -9.08 -31.16 9.05
C PHE A 858 -8.57 -29.88 9.73
N SER A 859 -9.36 -29.29 10.63
CA SER A 859 -8.96 -28.10 11.39
C SER A 859 -7.76 -28.35 12.31
N THR A 860 -7.67 -29.54 12.91
CA THR A 860 -6.51 -29.94 13.72
C THR A 860 -5.25 -30.14 12.86
N PHE A 861 -5.39 -30.73 11.66
CA PHE A 861 -4.27 -30.94 10.73
C PHE A 861 -3.63 -29.63 10.25
N PHE A 862 -4.43 -28.59 10.01
CA PHE A 862 -3.93 -27.26 9.66
C PHE A 862 -3.48 -26.41 10.88
N GLY A 863 -3.53 -26.97 12.09
CA GLY A 863 -3.13 -26.30 13.32
C GLY A 863 -4.12 -25.25 13.82
N PHE A 864 -5.38 -25.28 13.37
CA PHE A 864 -6.43 -24.35 13.82
C PHE A 864 -6.96 -24.70 15.22
N ASN A 865 -6.93 -25.98 15.58
CA ASN A 865 -7.23 -26.50 16.91
C ASN A 865 -6.08 -27.44 17.35
N GLN A 866 -5.66 -27.37 18.61
CA GLN A 866 -4.60 -28.22 19.16
C GLN A 866 -5.19 -29.41 19.94
N ALA A 867 -5.96 -30.27 19.26
CA ALA A 867 -6.51 -31.46 19.91
C ALA A 867 -5.40 -32.52 20.12
N GLN A 868 -5.20 -32.95 21.37
CA GLN A 868 -4.35 -34.09 21.74
C GLN A 868 -5.25 -35.28 22.11
N GLY A 869 -5.75 -36.04 21.13
CA GLY A 869 -6.58 -37.23 21.37
C GLY A 869 -7.58 -37.57 20.26
N GLU A 870 -8.33 -38.66 20.43
CA GLU A 870 -9.49 -38.99 19.59
C GLU A 870 -10.70 -38.13 19.99
N ILE A 871 -11.37 -37.54 19.01
CA ILE A 871 -12.60 -36.76 19.20
C ILE A 871 -13.76 -37.71 19.54
N ARG A 872 -14.49 -37.43 20.63
CA ARG A 872 -15.63 -38.25 21.10
C ARG A 872 -16.82 -37.38 21.49
N PHE A 873 -17.88 -37.42 20.68
CA PHE A 873 -19.14 -36.74 20.97
C PHE A 873 -19.99 -37.51 21.99
N ARG A 874 -20.86 -36.79 22.71
CA ARG A 874 -21.76 -37.31 23.74
C ARG A 874 -23.19 -36.88 23.43
N SER A 875 -24.17 -37.79 23.55
CA SER A 875 -25.56 -37.45 23.27
C SER A 875 -26.09 -36.38 24.23
N ALA A 876 -26.90 -35.47 23.71
CA ALA A 876 -27.47 -34.39 24.51
C ALA A 876 -28.30 -34.95 25.67
N LYS A 877 -29.01 -36.05 25.45
CA LYS A 877 -29.83 -36.75 26.46
C LYS A 877 -29.00 -37.26 27.64
N GLU A 878 -27.78 -37.76 27.39
CA GLU A 878 -26.88 -38.20 28.47
C GLU A 878 -26.31 -37.03 29.27
N ILE A 879 -26.20 -35.84 28.67
CA ILE A 879 -25.77 -34.61 29.37
C ILE A 879 -26.94 -34.08 30.19
N GLU A 880 -28.16 -34.06 29.65
CA GLU A 880 -29.39 -33.68 30.35
C GLU A 880 -29.54 -34.47 31.66
N VAL A 881 -29.52 -35.81 31.59
CA VAL A 881 -29.64 -36.69 32.76
C VAL A 881 -28.52 -36.41 33.78
N PHE A 882 -27.29 -36.15 33.31
CA PHE A 882 -26.16 -35.86 34.18
C PHE A 882 -26.33 -34.54 34.96
N LEU A 883 -26.90 -33.52 34.31
CA LEU A 883 -27.14 -32.19 34.87
C LEU A 883 -28.36 -32.16 35.79
N GLU A 884 -29.46 -32.81 35.40
CA GLU A 884 -30.68 -32.93 36.22
C GLU A 884 -30.41 -33.64 37.54
N ALA A 885 -29.62 -34.72 37.52
CA ALA A 885 -29.16 -35.42 38.72
C ALA A 885 -28.35 -34.54 39.70
N ARG A 886 -27.95 -33.34 39.28
CA ARG A 886 -27.15 -32.37 40.04
C ARG A 886 -27.87 -31.05 40.28
N GLY A 887 -29.21 -31.05 40.19
CA GLY A 887 -30.05 -29.92 40.57
C GLY A 887 -30.19 -28.84 39.50
N PHE A 888 -30.00 -29.18 38.22
CA PHE A 888 -30.27 -28.26 37.12
C PHE A 888 -31.62 -28.56 36.46
N VAL A 889 -32.35 -27.51 36.11
CA VAL A 889 -33.47 -27.58 35.17
C VAL A 889 -32.90 -27.34 33.77
N VAL A 890 -32.95 -28.35 32.91
CA VAL A 890 -32.35 -28.29 31.57
C VAL A 890 -33.43 -28.00 30.53
N ARG A 891 -33.16 -27.04 29.65
CA ARG A 891 -33.99 -26.73 28.48
C ARG A 891 -33.14 -26.82 27.22
N ARG A 892 -33.54 -27.69 26.30
CA ARG A 892 -32.94 -27.77 24.96
C ARG A 892 -33.40 -26.57 24.12
N LEU A 893 -32.43 -25.93 23.45
CA LEU A 893 -32.62 -24.83 22.54
C LEU A 893 -32.04 -25.22 21.17
N GLU A 894 -32.78 -24.91 20.11
CA GLU A 894 -32.37 -25.18 18.73
C GLU A 894 -32.27 -23.84 17.98
N ASP A 895 -31.12 -23.62 17.35
CA ASP A 895 -30.90 -22.51 16.43
C ASP A 895 -31.27 -22.91 14.99
N GLU A 896 -31.34 -21.92 14.08
CA GLU A 896 -31.74 -22.15 12.68
C GLU A 896 -30.82 -23.11 11.91
N LEU A 897 -29.59 -23.36 12.39
CA LEU A 897 -28.62 -24.28 11.77
C LEU A 897 -28.51 -25.61 12.51
N SER A 898 -29.25 -25.82 13.60
CA SER A 898 -29.13 -27.01 14.45
C SER A 898 -29.46 -28.29 13.68
N HIS A 899 -30.44 -28.23 12.77
CA HIS A 899 -30.79 -29.35 11.88
C HIS A 899 -29.74 -29.66 10.80
N MET A 900 -28.85 -28.73 10.47
CA MET A 900 -27.80 -28.94 9.46
C MET A 900 -26.44 -29.27 10.07
N THR A 901 -26.18 -28.78 11.30
CA THR A 901 -24.90 -28.95 11.99
C THR A 901 -24.93 -30.06 13.03
N GLY A 902 -26.10 -30.51 13.46
CA GLY A 902 -26.24 -31.46 14.58
C GLY A 902 -25.87 -30.86 15.94
N ASN A 903 -25.62 -29.55 16.02
CA ASN A 903 -25.30 -28.88 17.27
C ASN A 903 -26.55 -28.68 18.12
N VAL A 904 -26.43 -28.95 19.42
CA VAL A 904 -27.50 -28.80 20.40
C VAL A 904 -27.05 -27.87 21.50
N THR A 905 -27.88 -26.89 21.85
CA THR A 905 -27.62 -25.99 22.97
C THR A 905 -28.51 -26.35 24.16
N LEU A 906 -27.90 -26.59 25.32
CA LEU A 906 -28.58 -26.84 26.58
C LEU A 906 -28.50 -25.59 27.47
N LEU A 907 -29.65 -25.00 27.78
CA LEU A 907 -29.79 -23.93 28.76
C LEU A 907 -30.18 -24.53 30.11
N CYS A 908 -29.26 -24.52 31.07
CA CYS A 908 -29.41 -25.25 32.33
C CYS A 908 -29.45 -24.26 33.49
N LYS A 909 -30.56 -24.19 34.23
CA LYS A 909 -30.69 -23.30 35.39
C LYS A 909 -30.46 -24.06 36.69
N LYS A 910 -29.53 -23.60 37.52
CA LYS A 910 -29.25 -24.20 38.83
C LYS A 910 -30.37 -23.84 39.81
N GLN A 911 -30.98 -24.83 40.45
CA GLN A 911 -32.03 -24.63 41.45
C GLN A 911 -31.49 -24.03 42.75
#